data_AF-A0AAE0JPB0-F1
#
_entry.id   AF-A0AAE0JPB0-F1
#
_cell.length_a   1.000
_cell.length_b   1.000
_cell.length_c   1.000
_cell.angle_alpha   90.00
_cell.angle_beta   90.00
_cell.angle_gamma   90.00
#
_symmetry.space_group_name_H-M   'P 1'
#
loop_
_entity.id
_entity.type
_entity.pdbx_description
1 polymer ?
#
loop_
_entity_poly.entity_id
_entity_poly.type
_entity_poly.pdbx_seq_one_letter_code
_entity_poly.pdbx_strand_id
1 'polypeptide(L)'
;MHLPSSLLIAAPLLATVSADPIRIAQRDVSLVSTSTSEQLAVRALPDSPSGGYAPAVVDCPKTKPTLRKAQDLSQEEKNWLSTRRKNTIEPMRDLLKRANITGFDAETFMNEAAKNISQLPNVAIAISGGGYRALMNGAGFVAAADNRIKDTTGAGGIGGLLQSSTYLAGLSGGGWLVGSLFSNNFSSIETLLNENKVWDFENSIFKGPKEAGISTVNRIQYWSDVAKEVAKKKDAGFETSITDYWGRALSYQLIGDDMGGPAYTFSSIAQTDNFMKADTPFPILVADGRAPGDTIISLNATNFEFNPFEMGSWDPTVFGFAPTKYLGANFSNGVIPSGGKCVEGLDQAGFVMGTSSTLFNQFLLANITNYDGVPDVLIKAVDSVLKEIGAKKDDVSQIIPNPFLDWNNRTNPTADSLELDLVDGGEDLQNIPLNPLIQPLRAVDVIFAVDSSADVTNWPNGTALRATYERTFGSISNGTLFPSIPDDWTFVNLGLNNRPSFFGCDVKNFTNLKTQTVPPLIVYVPNAPYTALSNVSTFDPSYTMSQRNDIIGNGWNSATQGNGTLDSEWPTCVACAVISRSLDRLGRQTPAACKTCFERYCWNGTVDSRDTGAYLPGFKIADAHAEDSGAAAIGKMVNVWSSVVVGVVAAVLLL
;
A
#
# COMPACT_ATOMS: atom_id res chain seq x y z
N MET A 1 -42.93 -15.54 -54.35
CA MET A 1 -43.74 -15.39 -53.12
C MET A 1 -42.94 -14.50 -52.18
N HIS A 2 -43.30 -13.22 -52.10
CA HIS A 2 -42.73 -12.23 -51.18
C HIS A 2 -43.73 -12.00 -50.05
N LEU A 3 -43.25 -11.90 -48.81
CA LEU A 3 -43.95 -11.35 -47.65
C LEU A 3 -42.90 -10.78 -46.67
N PRO A 4 -43.25 -9.80 -45.83
CA PRO A 4 -42.52 -8.55 -45.71
C PRO A 4 -42.03 -8.23 -44.29
N SER A 5 -41.30 -7.13 -44.21
CA SER A 5 -40.79 -6.39 -43.05
C SER A 5 -41.84 -6.03 -42.00
N SER A 6 -41.44 -6.02 -40.72
CA SER A 6 -41.50 -4.89 -39.77
C SER A 6 -41.55 -5.40 -38.32
N LEU A 7 -40.50 -5.17 -37.53
CA LEU A 7 -40.59 -5.14 -36.07
C LEU A 7 -39.82 -3.92 -35.56
N LEU A 8 -40.55 -3.03 -34.88
CA LEU A 8 -40.03 -1.87 -34.16
C LEU A 8 -39.15 -2.33 -32.98
N ILE A 9 -37.97 -1.74 -32.86
CA ILE A 9 -37.12 -1.82 -31.66
C ILE A 9 -37.55 -0.66 -30.76
N ALA A 10 -38.11 -0.98 -29.59
CA ALA A 10 -38.27 -0.03 -28.50
C ALA A 10 -36.96 0.02 -27.70
N ALA A 11 -36.33 1.19 -27.63
CA ALA A 11 -35.18 1.44 -26.77
C ALA A 11 -35.65 1.59 -25.30
N PRO A 12 -35.00 0.94 -24.31
CA PRO A 12 -35.27 1.24 -22.92
C PRO A 12 -34.52 2.53 -22.53
N LEU A 13 -35.23 3.46 -21.90
CA LEU A 13 -34.63 4.62 -21.25
C LEU A 13 -33.73 4.14 -20.11
N LEU A 14 -32.42 4.41 -20.22
CA LEU A 14 -31.47 4.38 -19.13
C LEU A 14 -31.83 5.51 -18.16
N ALA A 15 -32.34 5.17 -16.97
CA ALA A 15 -32.46 6.12 -15.87
C ALA A 15 -31.06 6.36 -15.28
N THR A 16 -30.33 7.35 -15.82
CA THR A 16 -29.13 7.87 -15.18
C THR A 16 -29.54 8.66 -13.94
N VAL A 17 -29.28 8.14 -12.75
CA VAL A 17 -29.26 8.96 -11.53
C VAL A 17 -27.94 9.75 -11.57
N SER A 18 -27.94 10.83 -12.35
CA SER A 18 -26.84 11.80 -12.39
C SER A 18 -27.20 12.92 -11.41
N ALA A 19 -26.51 12.98 -10.27
CA ALA A 19 -26.44 14.22 -9.51
C ALA A 19 -25.54 15.18 -10.29
N ASP A 20 -26.01 16.41 -10.53
CA ASP A 20 -25.20 17.43 -11.19
C ASP A 20 -23.95 17.75 -10.33
N PRO A 21 -22.76 17.89 -10.95
CA PRO A 21 -21.53 18.18 -10.22
C PRO A 21 -21.56 19.59 -9.59
N ILE A 22 -21.02 19.72 -8.37
CA ILE A 22 -21.03 20.96 -7.59
C ILE A 22 -19.86 21.86 -7.99
N ARG A 23 -20.10 23.12 -8.35
CA ARG A 23 -19.05 24.13 -8.67
C ARG A 23 -18.44 24.71 -7.40
N ILE A 24 -17.11 24.85 -7.36
CA ILE A 24 -16.37 25.40 -6.22
C ILE A 24 -15.26 26.31 -6.75
N ALA A 25 -14.92 27.38 -6.01
CA ALA A 25 -13.74 28.18 -6.31
C ALA A 25 -12.47 27.30 -6.19
N GLN A 26 -11.86 26.97 -7.32
CA GLN A 26 -10.64 26.17 -7.37
C GLN A 26 -9.53 26.84 -6.57
N ARG A 27 -8.89 26.08 -5.69
CA ARG A 27 -7.51 26.37 -5.32
C ARG A 27 -6.62 25.65 -6.32
N ASP A 28 -5.78 26.44 -6.96
CA ASP A 28 -4.68 25.97 -7.78
C ASP A 28 -3.78 25.08 -6.90
N VAL A 29 -3.65 23.79 -7.23
CA VAL A 29 -2.79 22.84 -6.50
C VAL A 29 -1.31 23.26 -6.62
N SER A 30 -0.99 24.21 -7.50
CA SER A 30 0.30 24.92 -7.51
C SER A 30 0.59 25.72 -6.23
N LEU A 31 -0.38 25.93 -5.33
CA LEU A 31 -0.16 26.55 -4.01
C LEU A 31 0.53 25.66 -2.97
N VAL A 32 0.83 24.40 -3.30
CA VAL A 32 1.79 23.55 -2.57
C VAL A 32 3.24 24.08 -2.76
N SER A 33 3.48 25.02 -3.68
CA SER A 33 4.84 25.42 -4.12
C SER A 33 5.47 26.66 -3.44
N THR A 34 4.91 27.19 -2.34
CA THR A 34 5.52 28.36 -1.68
C THR A 34 5.79 28.15 -0.19
N SER A 35 6.90 27.48 0.13
CA SER A 35 7.57 27.66 1.43
C SER A 35 9.08 27.65 1.29
N THR A 36 9.72 28.54 2.03
CA THR A 36 11.16 28.77 2.11
C THR A 36 11.95 27.52 2.48
N SER A 37 13.02 27.28 1.72
CA SER A 37 14.04 26.24 1.91
C SER A 37 14.60 26.21 3.34
N GLU A 38 14.17 25.23 4.15
CA GLU A 38 14.99 24.74 5.26
C GLU A 38 16.10 23.84 4.70
N GLN A 39 17.35 24.23 4.95
CA GLN A 39 18.52 23.44 4.57
C GLN A 39 18.57 22.12 5.36
N LEU A 40 18.37 21.02 4.62
CA LEU A 40 18.90 19.65 4.79
C LEU A 40 19.08 19.13 6.23
N ALA A 41 18.01 18.52 6.76
CA ALA A 41 18.15 17.40 7.69
C ALA A 41 18.62 16.15 6.92
N VAL A 42 19.45 15.33 7.54
CA VAL A 42 19.91 14.03 7.04
C VAL A 42 18.70 13.22 6.53
N ARG A 43 18.80 12.63 5.33
CA ARG A 43 17.79 11.69 4.79
C ARG A 43 17.80 10.41 5.64
N ALA A 44 17.06 9.34 5.30
CA ALA A 44 17.19 8.10 6.08
C ALA A 44 18.66 7.63 6.16
N LEU A 45 18.98 6.71 7.08
CA LEU A 45 20.38 6.43 7.38
C LEU A 45 21.00 5.51 6.32
N PRO A 46 22.10 5.89 5.63
CA PRO A 46 22.87 4.99 4.77
C PRO A 46 23.74 4.08 5.63
N ASP A 47 23.17 2.99 6.15
CA ASP A 47 23.80 2.12 7.14
C ASP A 47 24.31 0.78 6.59
N SER A 48 24.15 0.52 5.28
CA SER A 48 24.69 -0.69 4.66
C SER A 48 26.21 -0.80 4.91
N PRO A 49 26.70 -1.90 5.50
CA PRO A 49 28.11 -2.03 5.87
C PRO A 49 29.08 -2.09 4.68
N SER A 50 28.59 -2.40 3.48
CA SER A 50 29.39 -2.31 2.26
C SER A 50 29.55 -0.86 1.75
N GLY A 51 28.77 0.08 2.30
CA GLY A 51 28.62 1.43 1.77
C GLY A 51 27.84 1.52 0.46
N GLY A 52 27.25 0.41 0.00
CA GLY A 52 26.50 0.32 -1.26
C GLY A 52 25.43 -0.77 -1.23
N TYR A 53 25.05 -1.26 -2.41
CA TYR A 53 23.95 -2.22 -2.56
C TYR A 53 24.25 -3.63 -2.05
N ALA A 54 25.51 -4.06 -2.10
CA ALA A 54 25.90 -5.41 -1.72
C ALA A 54 25.70 -5.65 -0.21
N PRO A 55 25.08 -6.76 0.21
CA PRO A 55 25.10 -7.17 1.61
C PRO A 55 26.53 -7.47 2.05
N ALA A 56 26.79 -7.44 3.37
CA ALA A 56 28.08 -7.84 3.92
C ALA A 56 27.93 -8.79 5.10
N VAL A 57 28.83 -9.76 5.16
CA VAL A 57 28.99 -10.63 6.32
C VAL A 57 29.61 -9.81 7.47
N VAL A 58 28.93 -9.76 8.60
CA VAL A 58 29.35 -9.02 9.79
C VAL A 58 29.46 -9.96 10.99
N ASP A 59 30.14 -9.49 12.03
CA ASP A 59 30.11 -10.18 13.32
C ASP A 59 28.75 -10.02 13.97
N CYS A 60 28.18 -11.14 14.43
CA CYS A 60 26.92 -11.11 15.15
C CYS A 60 27.05 -10.37 16.49
N PRO A 61 25.96 -9.75 16.98
CA PRO A 61 25.91 -9.24 18.35
C PRO A 61 26.18 -10.37 19.37
N LYS A 62 26.60 -9.97 20.58
CA LYS A 62 26.94 -10.92 21.67
C LYS A 62 25.86 -11.97 21.90
N THR A 63 24.60 -11.53 21.92
CA THR A 63 23.44 -12.42 21.86
C THR A 63 23.06 -12.56 20.39
N LYS A 64 23.29 -13.74 19.82
CA LYS A 64 22.92 -13.97 18.41
C LYS A 64 21.42 -13.82 18.23
N PRO A 65 20.97 -13.19 17.12
CA PRO A 65 19.56 -13.13 16.79
C PRO A 65 18.99 -14.53 16.52
N THR A 66 17.69 -14.67 16.74
CA THR A 66 16.90 -15.88 16.48
C THR A 66 15.58 -15.51 15.83
N LEU A 67 14.93 -16.46 15.18
CA LEU A 67 13.55 -16.26 14.73
C LEU A 67 12.62 -16.13 15.94
N ARG A 68 11.63 -15.26 15.82
CA ARG A 68 10.56 -15.07 16.79
C ARG A 68 9.32 -15.81 16.31
N LYS A 69 8.62 -16.50 17.21
CA LYS A 69 7.27 -17.04 16.91
C LYS A 69 6.24 -15.91 16.88
N ALA A 70 5.30 -15.96 15.94
CA ALA A 70 4.23 -14.98 15.75
C ALA A 70 3.11 -15.01 16.82
N GLN A 71 3.44 -15.40 18.06
CA GLN A 71 2.47 -15.49 19.17
C GLN A 71 2.22 -14.15 19.88
N ASP A 72 3.09 -13.17 19.63
CA ASP A 72 3.06 -11.84 20.25
C ASP A 72 3.76 -10.84 19.31
N LEU A 73 3.73 -9.55 19.60
CA LEU A 73 4.58 -8.55 18.93
C LEU A 73 6.04 -8.71 19.37
N SER A 74 7.00 -8.29 18.53
CA SER A 74 8.40 -8.16 18.93
C SER A 74 8.57 -7.21 20.11
N GLN A 75 9.67 -7.39 20.86
CA GLN A 75 9.94 -6.51 22.01
C GLN A 75 10.25 -5.08 21.52
N GLU A 76 10.86 -4.95 20.36
CA GLU A 76 11.16 -3.71 19.66
C GLU A 76 9.88 -2.96 19.30
N GLU A 77 8.89 -3.63 18.68
CA GLU A 77 7.58 -3.01 18.37
C GLU A 77 6.85 -2.60 19.67
N LYS A 78 6.84 -3.46 20.71
CA LYS A 78 6.23 -3.11 22.01
C LYS A 78 6.87 -1.89 22.67
N ASN A 79 8.21 -1.83 22.67
CA ASN A 79 8.95 -0.71 23.23
C ASN A 79 8.64 0.57 22.48
N TRP A 80 8.66 0.52 21.15
CA TRP A 80 8.32 1.64 20.28
C TRP A 80 6.88 2.12 20.49
N LEU A 81 5.91 1.18 20.56
CA LEU A 81 4.50 1.48 20.80
C LEU A 81 4.27 2.21 22.13
N SER A 82 5.04 1.89 23.17
CA SER A 82 4.93 2.56 24.47
C SER A 82 5.19 4.07 24.41
N THR A 83 5.99 4.50 23.42
CA THR A 83 6.25 5.91 23.10
C THR A 83 5.24 6.41 22.06
N ARG A 84 5.06 5.69 20.94
CA ARG A 84 4.15 6.10 19.85
C ARG A 84 2.76 6.42 20.36
N ARG A 85 2.19 5.54 21.18
CA ARG A 85 0.81 5.70 21.66
C ARG A 85 0.64 6.91 22.57
N LYS A 86 1.72 7.44 23.17
CA LYS A 86 1.69 8.74 23.87
C LYS A 86 1.76 9.90 22.87
N ASN A 87 2.59 9.77 21.84
CA ASN A 87 2.75 10.80 20.81
C ASN A 87 1.48 10.99 19.96
N THR A 88 0.60 9.98 19.87
CA THR A 88 -0.71 10.13 19.20
C THR A 88 -1.73 10.93 19.99
N ILE A 89 -1.50 11.23 21.28
CA ILE A 89 -2.50 11.87 22.16
C ILE A 89 -2.81 13.30 21.71
N GLU A 90 -1.80 14.16 21.53
CA GLU A 90 -2.02 15.56 21.13
C GLU A 90 -2.64 15.67 19.72
N PRO A 91 -2.10 15.02 18.68
CA PRO A 91 -2.70 15.07 17.35
C PRO A 91 -4.15 14.58 17.32
N MET A 92 -4.46 13.54 18.08
CA MET A 92 -5.80 12.98 18.17
C MET A 92 -6.74 13.92 18.94
N ARG A 93 -6.28 14.53 20.03
CA ARG A 93 -7.05 15.57 20.75
C ARG A 93 -7.39 16.72 19.82
N ASP A 94 -6.42 17.21 19.07
CA ASP A 94 -6.61 18.33 18.15
C ASP A 94 -7.57 17.97 17.01
N LEU A 95 -7.44 16.76 16.44
CA LEU A 95 -8.36 16.24 15.43
C LEU A 95 -9.79 16.17 15.96
N LEU A 96 -10.00 15.59 17.15
CA LEU A 96 -11.33 15.43 17.75
C LEU A 96 -11.94 16.77 18.18
N LYS A 97 -11.13 17.70 18.69
CA LYS A 97 -11.58 19.08 19.01
C LYS A 97 -12.06 19.80 17.75
N ARG A 98 -11.32 19.72 16.64
CA ARG A 98 -11.73 20.33 15.35
C ARG A 98 -12.97 19.69 14.75
N ALA A 99 -13.12 18.37 14.90
CA ALA A 99 -14.28 17.64 14.40
C ALA A 99 -15.60 18.02 15.09
N ASN A 100 -15.52 18.66 16.26
CA ASN A 100 -16.63 19.27 16.99
C ASN A 100 -17.88 18.37 17.07
N ILE A 101 -17.68 17.11 17.48
CA ILE A 101 -18.75 16.11 17.54
C ILE A 101 -19.81 16.57 18.55
N THR A 102 -21.02 16.87 18.06
CA THR A 102 -22.10 17.37 18.92
C THR A 102 -22.48 16.36 20.01
N GLY A 103 -22.49 16.82 21.26
CA GLY A 103 -22.79 15.98 22.44
C GLY A 103 -21.64 15.08 22.90
N PHE A 104 -20.42 15.32 22.42
CA PHE A 104 -19.22 14.59 22.84
C PHE A 104 -18.13 15.56 23.32
N ASP A 105 -17.69 15.38 24.56
CA ASP A 105 -16.57 16.14 25.12
C ASP A 105 -15.24 15.45 24.76
N ALA A 106 -14.64 15.89 23.66
CA ALA A 106 -13.37 15.38 23.18
C ALA A 106 -12.22 15.59 24.18
N GLU A 107 -12.23 16.69 24.93
CA GLU A 107 -11.16 17.01 25.87
C GLU A 107 -11.21 16.08 27.09
N THR A 108 -12.39 15.91 27.69
CA THR A 108 -12.58 14.95 28.78
C THR A 108 -12.25 13.53 28.32
N PHE A 109 -12.75 13.08 27.17
CA PHE A 109 -12.45 11.75 26.63
C PHE A 109 -10.94 11.53 26.47
N MET A 110 -10.22 12.47 25.84
CA MET A 110 -8.78 12.31 25.62
C MET A 110 -7.98 12.40 26.92
N ASN A 111 -8.39 13.21 27.89
CA ASN A 111 -7.73 13.29 29.19
C ASN A 111 -7.91 12.00 30.02
N GLU A 112 -9.02 11.29 29.85
CA GLU A 112 -9.24 9.98 30.46
C GLU A 112 -8.45 8.90 29.73
N ALA A 113 -8.56 8.84 28.40
CA ALA A 113 -7.86 7.86 27.59
C ALA A 113 -6.33 7.98 27.71
N ALA A 114 -5.79 9.19 27.87
CA ALA A 114 -4.37 9.43 28.11
C ALA A 114 -3.83 8.78 29.40
N LYS A 115 -4.70 8.51 30.39
CA LYS A 115 -4.31 7.82 31.64
C LYS A 115 -4.13 6.33 31.45
N ASN A 116 -4.73 5.76 30.41
CA ASN A 116 -4.65 4.34 30.09
C ASN A 116 -4.58 4.14 28.57
N ILE A 117 -3.37 3.89 28.07
CA ILE A 117 -3.09 3.74 26.63
C ILE A 117 -3.99 2.69 25.94
N SER A 118 -4.44 1.65 26.64
CA SER A 118 -5.38 0.66 26.07
C SER A 118 -6.76 1.24 25.71
N GLN A 119 -7.11 2.41 26.24
CA GLN A 119 -8.35 3.13 25.94
C GLN A 119 -8.22 4.14 24.81
N LEU A 120 -6.98 4.55 24.47
CA LEU A 120 -6.73 5.43 23.33
C LEU A 120 -7.19 4.73 22.05
N PRO A 121 -7.87 5.45 21.15
CA PRO A 121 -8.08 4.96 19.80
C PRO A 121 -6.76 4.55 19.15
N ASN A 122 -6.79 3.45 18.39
CA ASN A 122 -5.65 2.98 17.63
C ASN A 122 -5.95 3.01 16.13
N VAL A 123 -5.33 3.94 15.42
CA VAL A 123 -5.62 4.21 14.00
C VAL A 123 -4.54 3.60 13.13
N ALA A 124 -4.94 2.99 12.01
CA ALA A 124 -4.01 2.58 10.97
C ALA A 124 -4.46 3.09 9.59
N ILE A 125 -3.50 3.22 8.68
CA ILE A 125 -3.73 3.58 7.27
C ILE A 125 -3.15 2.46 6.41
N ALA A 126 -3.89 2.03 5.39
CA ALA A 126 -3.47 1.01 4.43
C ALA A 126 -3.60 1.57 3.01
N ILE A 127 -2.51 1.56 2.25
CA ILE A 127 -2.46 2.04 0.86
C ILE A 127 -2.33 0.84 -0.08
N SER A 128 -3.26 0.70 -1.02
CA SER A 128 -3.33 -0.42 -1.95
C SER A 128 -2.17 -0.48 -2.95
N GLY A 129 -2.09 -1.57 -3.69
CA GLY A 129 -1.30 -1.67 -4.91
C GLY A 129 -1.94 -1.01 -6.12
N GLY A 130 -1.20 -1.01 -7.24
CA GLY A 130 -1.61 -0.35 -8.49
C GLY A 130 -0.56 0.58 -9.11
N GLY A 131 0.74 0.31 -8.92
CA GLY A 131 1.83 1.09 -9.50
C GLY A 131 1.79 2.59 -9.14
N TYR A 132 2.18 3.46 -10.07
CA TYR A 132 2.17 4.91 -9.81
C TYR A 132 0.78 5.48 -9.52
N ARG A 133 -0.29 4.89 -10.08
CA ARG A 133 -1.67 5.29 -9.75
C ARG A 133 -1.90 5.21 -8.24
N ALA A 134 -1.53 4.08 -7.64
CA ALA A 134 -1.69 3.87 -6.20
C ALA A 134 -0.77 4.77 -5.38
N LEU A 135 0.48 4.96 -5.82
CA LEU A 135 1.40 5.92 -5.19
C LEU A 135 0.79 7.32 -5.16
N MET A 136 0.34 7.84 -6.30
CA MET A 136 -0.16 9.21 -6.45
C MET A 136 -1.51 9.41 -5.74
N ASN A 137 -2.46 8.49 -5.91
CA ASN A 137 -3.76 8.57 -5.22
C ASN A 137 -3.58 8.45 -3.69
N GLY A 138 -2.76 7.50 -3.25
CA GLY A 138 -2.39 7.35 -1.84
C GLY A 138 -1.65 8.57 -1.29
N ALA A 139 -0.76 9.20 -2.07
CA ALA A 139 -0.07 10.43 -1.70
C ALA A 139 -1.07 11.57 -1.45
N GLY A 140 -2.13 11.67 -2.25
CA GLY A 140 -3.22 12.62 -2.01
C GLY A 140 -3.90 12.41 -0.65
N PHE A 141 -4.21 11.15 -0.30
CA PHE A 141 -4.77 10.82 1.01
C PHE A 141 -3.82 11.14 2.16
N VAL A 142 -2.55 10.71 2.06
CA VAL A 142 -1.54 10.96 3.08
C VAL A 142 -1.33 12.47 3.26
N ALA A 143 -1.29 13.24 2.17
CA ALA A 143 -1.17 14.69 2.22
C ALA A 143 -2.35 15.34 2.95
N ALA A 144 -3.59 14.94 2.65
CA ALA A 144 -4.78 15.45 3.31
C ALA A 144 -4.81 15.15 4.83
N ALA A 145 -4.25 14.00 5.22
CA ALA A 145 -4.19 13.55 6.60
C ALA A 145 -3.02 14.16 7.40
N ASP A 146 -2.09 14.86 6.76
CA ASP A 146 -0.83 15.35 7.36
C ASP A 146 -0.96 16.79 7.89
N ASN A 147 -0.91 16.98 9.21
CA ASN A 147 -0.98 18.33 9.80
C ASN A 147 0.26 19.20 9.56
N ARG A 148 1.32 18.66 8.97
CA ARG A 148 2.52 19.44 8.58
C ARG A 148 2.30 20.22 7.29
N ILE A 149 1.33 19.80 6.48
CA ILE A 149 0.96 20.46 5.22
C ILE A 149 -0.06 21.55 5.52
N LYS A 150 0.14 22.71 4.88
CA LYS A 150 -0.71 23.88 5.07
C LYS A 150 -2.17 23.57 4.73
N ASP A 151 -3.09 24.19 5.47
CA ASP A 151 -4.55 24.14 5.25
C ASP A 151 -5.25 22.77 5.47
N THR A 152 -4.51 21.71 5.83
CA THR A 152 -5.09 20.39 6.18
C THR A 152 -5.89 20.39 7.47
N THR A 153 -5.66 21.37 8.35
CA THR A 153 -6.36 21.55 9.64
C THR A 153 -7.48 22.59 9.57
N GLY A 154 -7.76 23.15 8.38
CA GLY A 154 -8.87 24.05 8.14
C GLY A 154 -10.23 23.33 8.06
N ALA A 155 -11.28 24.09 7.72
CA ALA A 155 -12.62 23.54 7.55
C ALA A 155 -12.65 22.42 6.49
N GLY A 156 -13.31 21.30 6.80
CA GLY A 156 -13.37 20.12 5.92
C GLY A 156 -12.09 19.27 5.86
N GLY A 157 -11.01 19.70 6.53
CA GLY A 157 -9.74 19.00 6.56
C GLY A 157 -9.70 17.85 7.58
N ILE A 158 -8.85 16.86 7.29
CA ILE A 158 -8.59 15.69 8.16
C ILE A 158 -7.13 15.65 8.65
N GLY A 159 -6.41 16.77 8.52
CA GLY A 159 -5.02 16.89 8.96
C GLY A 159 -4.86 16.49 10.42
N GLY A 160 -3.79 15.78 10.73
CA GLY A 160 -3.53 15.21 12.06
C GLY A 160 -3.97 13.76 12.18
N LEU A 161 -4.74 13.23 11.22
CA LEU A 161 -5.05 11.80 11.14
C LEU A 161 -3.77 10.96 10.95
N LEU A 162 -2.84 11.41 10.10
CA LEU A 162 -1.55 10.74 9.91
C LEU A 162 -0.74 10.74 11.21
N GLN A 163 -0.66 11.89 11.89
CA GLN A 163 0.04 12.01 13.18
C GLN A 163 -0.65 11.20 14.30
N SER A 164 -1.96 10.96 14.20
CA SER A 164 -2.72 10.11 15.13
C SER A 164 -2.61 8.61 14.81
N SER A 165 -2.05 8.24 13.65
CA SER A 165 -1.98 6.85 13.19
C SER A 165 -0.80 6.10 13.81
N THR A 166 -1.03 4.90 14.32
CA THR A 166 0.03 4.03 14.84
C THR A 166 0.76 3.31 13.71
N TYR A 167 0.05 2.85 12.68
CA TYR A 167 0.61 2.07 11.57
C TYR A 167 0.28 2.71 10.22
N LEU A 168 1.22 2.59 9.28
CA LEU A 168 1.05 2.94 7.86
C LEU A 168 1.56 1.78 7.00
N ALA A 169 0.64 1.05 6.39
CA ALA A 169 0.94 -0.11 5.57
C ALA A 169 0.80 0.19 4.07
N GLY A 170 1.66 -0.41 3.25
CA GLY A 170 1.61 -0.35 1.80
C GLY A 170 1.93 -1.71 1.17
N LEU A 171 1.46 -1.94 -0.04
CA LEU A 171 1.96 -3.01 -0.92
C LEU A 171 2.05 -2.49 -2.35
N SER A 172 2.89 -3.10 -3.18
CA SER A 172 3.08 -2.69 -4.58
C SER A 172 3.32 -1.17 -4.70
N GLY A 173 2.57 -0.46 -5.56
CA GLY A 173 2.57 0.99 -5.67
C GLY A 173 2.33 1.77 -4.36
N GLY A 174 1.48 1.27 -3.46
CA GLY A 174 1.33 1.81 -2.10
C GLY A 174 2.58 1.59 -1.25
N GLY A 175 3.28 0.48 -1.47
CA GLY A 175 4.58 0.20 -0.86
C GLY A 175 5.68 1.14 -1.37
N TRP A 176 5.61 1.59 -2.62
CA TRP A 176 6.50 2.65 -3.14
C TRP A 176 6.28 3.98 -2.43
N LEU A 177 5.02 4.36 -2.20
CA LEU A 177 4.70 5.56 -1.42
C LEU A 177 5.28 5.47 0.00
N VAL A 178 4.95 4.41 0.74
CA VAL A 178 5.40 4.24 2.12
C VAL A 178 6.93 4.16 2.17
N GLY A 179 7.55 3.32 1.35
CA GLY A 179 9.01 3.20 1.30
C GLY A 179 9.71 4.51 0.92
N SER A 180 9.15 5.28 -0.03
CA SER A 180 9.68 6.59 -0.42
C SER A 180 9.58 7.62 0.71
N LEU A 181 8.46 7.68 1.42
CA LEU A 181 8.31 8.58 2.58
C LEU A 181 9.41 8.32 3.61
N PHE A 182 9.56 7.07 4.07
CA PHE A 182 10.51 6.75 5.13
C PHE A 182 11.96 6.82 4.69
N SER A 183 12.29 6.41 3.45
CA SER A 183 13.65 6.53 2.90
C SER A 183 14.08 7.99 2.72
N ASN A 184 13.12 8.91 2.63
CA ASN A 184 13.36 10.36 2.61
C ASN A 184 13.02 11.01 3.95
N ASN A 185 13.38 10.37 5.07
CA ASN A 185 13.22 10.91 6.43
C ASN A 185 11.77 11.28 6.79
N PHE A 186 10.81 10.51 6.30
CA PHE A 186 9.37 10.76 6.47
C PHE A 186 8.94 12.18 6.02
N SER A 187 9.59 12.73 4.98
CA SER A 187 9.22 14.02 4.38
C SER A 187 7.73 14.06 4.03
N SER A 188 7.11 15.24 4.16
CA SER A 188 5.72 15.43 3.72
C SER A 188 5.63 15.30 2.20
N ILE A 189 4.43 15.00 1.70
CA ILE A 189 4.15 14.94 0.26
C ILE A 189 4.51 16.27 -0.42
N GLU A 190 4.15 17.39 0.21
CA GLU A 190 4.51 18.74 -0.23
C GLU A 190 6.03 18.92 -0.37
N THR A 191 6.81 18.51 0.62
CA THR A 191 8.28 18.59 0.55
C THR A 191 8.85 17.74 -0.59
N LEU A 192 8.39 16.49 -0.75
CA LEU A 192 8.88 15.61 -1.81
C LEU A 192 8.62 16.16 -3.21
N LEU A 193 7.43 16.76 -3.42
CA LEU A 193 7.07 17.39 -4.68
C LEU A 193 7.88 18.67 -4.95
N ASN A 194 8.17 19.47 -3.93
CA ASN A 194 8.89 20.73 -4.06
C ASN A 194 10.40 20.56 -4.29
N GLU A 195 11.01 19.53 -3.70
CA GLU A 195 12.44 19.26 -3.87
C GLU A 195 12.83 18.84 -5.29
N ASN A 196 11.87 18.30 -6.08
CA ASN A 196 12.09 17.80 -7.44
C ASN A 196 13.27 16.80 -7.56
N LYS A 197 13.57 16.06 -6.49
CA LYS A 197 14.59 15.00 -6.48
C LYS A 197 14.02 13.61 -6.73
N VAL A 198 12.74 13.44 -6.41
CA VAL A 198 12.00 12.19 -6.51
C VAL A 198 10.65 12.47 -7.16
N TRP A 199 9.99 11.41 -7.60
CA TRP A 199 8.66 11.45 -8.20
C TRP A 199 8.55 12.29 -9.47
N ASP A 200 9.67 12.53 -10.15
CA ASP A 200 9.67 12.92 -11.56
C ASP A 200 9.28 11.68 -12.38
N PHE A 201 8.00 11.60 -12.70
CA PHE A 201 7.44 10.51 -13.49
C PHE A 201 7.37 10.86 -14.99
N GLU A 202 7.87 12.02 -15.44
CA GLU A 202 7.90 12.34 -16.88
C GLU A 202 8.86 11.42 -17.61
N ASN A 203 10.01 11.16 -16.97
CA ASN A 203 10.89 10.10 -17.38
C ASN A 203 10.48 8.79 -16.70
N SER A 204 10.09 7.82 -17.53
CA SER A 204 9.80 6.48 -17.05
C SER A 204 10.98 5.84 -16.33
N ILE A 205 10.70 4.89 -15.45
CA ILE A 205 11.71 4.04 -14.80
C ILE A 205 12.68 3.39 -15.80
N PHE A 206 12.21 3.05 -17.01
CA PHE A 206 13.06 2.50 -18.08
C PHE A 206 14.04 3.50 -18.71
N LYS A 207 13.77 4.80 -18.57
CA LYS A 207 14.62 5.89 -19.07
C LYS A 207 15.58 6.41 -18.00
N GLY A 208 15.24 6.26 -16.72
CA GLY A 208 15.99 6.81 -15.60
C GLY A 208 15.73 8.33 -15.41
N PRO A 209 16.27 8.93 -14.33
CA PRO A 209 16.04 10.34 -14.01
C PRO A 209 16.60 11.29 -15.07
N LYS A 210 16.04 12.50 -15.14
CA LYS A 210 16.45 13.53 -16.10
C LYS A 210 17.75 14.21 -15.65
N GLU A 211 18.88 13.74 -16.16
CA GLU A 211 20.18 14.39 -15.92
C GLU A 211 20.52 15.43 -17.00
N ALA A 212 21.34 16.42 -16.66
CA ALA A 212 21.88 17.40 -17.62
C ALA A 212 22.87 16.72 -18.58
N GLY A 213 22.51 16.54 -19.85
CA GLY A 213 23.36 15.89 -20.85
C GLY A 213 22.60 15.37 -22.07
N ILE A 214 23.24 14.50 -22.87
CA ILE A 214 22.58 13.81 -24.00
C ILE A 214 21.75 12.66 -23.43
N SER A 215 20.43 12.72 -23.59
CA SER A 215 19.46 11.80 -22.96
C SER A 215 19.75 10.31 -23.18
N THR A 216 20.29 9.92 -24.34
CA THR A 216 20.68 8.53 -24.63
C THR A 216 21.90 8.06 -23.82
N VAL A 217 22.88 8.95 -23.61
CA VAL A 217 24.11 8.64 -22.84
C VAL A 217 23.77 8.48 -21.36
N ASN A 218 22.93 9.36 -20.83
CA ASN A 218 22.47 9.31 -19.44
C ASN A 218 21.69 8.01 -19.14
N ARG A 219 20.90 7.52 -20.11
CA ARG A 219 20.19 6.25 -19.98
C ARG A 219 21.11 5.03 -19.95
N ILE A 220 22.11 4.98 -20.84
CA ILE A 220 23.08 3.87 -20.87
C ILE A 220 23.86 3.86 -19.56
N GLN A 221 24.28 5.04 -19.09
CA GLN A 221 24.98 5.20 -17.82
C GLN A 221 24.11 4.73 -16.64
N TYR A 222 22.85 5.18 -16.57
CA TYR A 222 21.88 4.74 -15.56
C TYR A 222 21.77 3.22 -15.45
N TRP A 223 21.49 2.53 -16.57
CA TRP A 223 21.37 1.07 -16.54
C TRP A 223 22.71 0.35 -16.34
N SER A 224 23.81 0.94 -16.81
CA SER A 224 25.16 0.47 -16.48
C SER A 224 25.40 0.51 -14.97
N ASP A 225 25.00 1.58 -14.29
CA ASP A 225 25.23 1.74 -12.86
C ASP A 225 24.32 0.84 -12.03
N VAL A 226 23.05 0.67 -12.43
CA VAL A 226 22.17 -0.37 -11.89
C VAL A 226 22.84 -1.74 -12.02
N ALA A 227 23.31 -2.10 -13.22
CA ALA A 227 23.93 -3.41 -13.45
C ALA A 227 25.22 -3.60 -12.64
N LYS A 228 26.02 -2.55 -12.44
CA LYS A 228 27.22 -2.60 -11.57
C LYS A 228 26.86 -2.81 -10.10
N GLU A 229 25.83 -2.13 -9.57
CA GLU A 229 25.40 -2.34 -8.19
C GLU A 229 24.90 -3.78 -7.96
N VAL A 230 24.11 -4.32 -8.89
CA VAL A 230 23.66 -5.72 -8.82
C VAL A 230 24.85 -6.69 -8.97
N ALA A 231 25.79 -6.42 -9.86
CA ALA A 231 27.01 -7.22 -9.99
C ALA A 231 27.84 -7.23 -8.70
N LYS A 232 27.94 -6.10 -7.97
CA LYS A 232 28.62 -6.05 -6.67
C LYS A 232 27.97 -6.99 -5.64
N LYS A 233 26.64 -7.15 -5.65
CA LYS A 233 25.94 -8.13 -4.80
C LYS A 233 26.36 -9.56 -5.15
N LYS A 234 26.40 -9.89 -6.45
CA LYS A 234 26.88 -11.20 -6.95
C LYS A 234 28.35 -11.46 -6.60
N ASP A 235 29.22 -10.46 -6.78
CA ASP A 235 30.64 -10.53 -6.45
C ASP A 235 30.89 -10.69 -4.94
N ALA A 236 29.98 -10.17 -4.11
CA ALA A 236 29.98 -10.38 -2.65
C ALA A 236 29.47 -11.78 -2.23
N GLY A 237 29.05 -12.62 -3.18
CA GLY A 237 28.61 -14.00 -2.96
C GLY A 237 27.12 -14.16 -2.65
N PHE A 238 26.30 -13.14 -2.93
CA PHE A 238 24.84 -13.19 -2.75
C PHE A 238 24.14 -13.33 -4.10
N GLU A 239 23.09 -14.15 -4.14
CA GLU A 239 22.31 -14.36 -5.36
C GLU A 239 21.53 -13.11 -5.76
N THR A 240 21.30 -12.97 -7.07
CA THR A 240 20.64 -11.81 -7.68
C THR A 240 19.49 -12.27 -8.56
N SER A 241 18.41 -11.51 -8.55
CA SER A 241 17.19 -11.76 -9.31
C SER A 241 16.82 -10.55 -10.15
N ILE A 242 15.76 -10.67 -10.96
CA ILE A 242 15.17 -9.52 -11.67
C ILE A 242 14.69 -8.43 -10.69
N THR A 243 14.26 -8.84 -9.49
CA THR A 243 13.84 -7.92 -8.43
C THR A 243 14.97 -6.98 -8.00
N ASP A 244 16.23 -7.40 -8.07
CA ASP A 244 17.36 -6.52 -7.74
C ASP A 244 17.45 -5.34 -8.73
N TYR A 245 17.36 -5.62 -10.03
CA TYR A 245 17.35 -4.59 -11.07
C TYR A 245 16.13 -3.68 -10.95
N TRP A 246 14.95 -4.27 -10.70
CA TRP A 246 13.71 -3.52 -10.49
C TRP A 246 13.77 -2.60 -9.27
N GLY A 247 14.19 -3.12 -8.12
CA GLY A 247 14.30 -2.38 -6.86
C GLY A 247 15.32 -1.26 -6.94
N ARG A 248 16.45 -1.49 -7.63
CA ARG A 248 17.40 -0.43 -7.94
C ARG A 248 16.79 0.62 -8.85
N ALA A 249 16.13 0.23 -9.93
CA ALA A 249 15.50 1.17 -10.85
C ALA A 249 14.45 2.05 -10.15
N LEU A 250 13.62 1.45 -9.27
CA LEU A 250 12.65 2.15 -8.42
C LEU A 250 13.32 3.18 -7.52
N SER A 251 14.46 2.82 -6.92
CA SER A 251 15.14 3.70 -5.96
C SER A 251 15.56 5.04 -6.56
N TYR A 252 15.94 5.08 -7.84
CA TYR A 252 16.30 6.34 -8.51
C TYR A 252 15.13 7.33 -8.61
N GLN A 253 13.89 6.85 -8.56
CA GLN A 253 12.71 7.71 -8.58
C GLN A 253 12.12 7.95 -7.19
N LEU A 254 12.46 7.12 -6.20
CA LEU A 254 11.79 7.08 -4.90
C LEU A 254 12.69 7.46 -3.72
N ILE A 255 14.01 7.42 -3.86
CA ILE A 255 14.98 7.75 -2.80
C ILE A 255 15.82 8.93 -3.29
N GLY A 256 15.64 10.08 -2.64
CA GLY A 256 16.23 11.36 -3.05
C GLY A 256 17.68 11.53 -2.63
N ASP A 257 18.51 10.50 -2.83
CA ASP A 257 19.94 10.51 -2.61
C ASP A 257 20.69 10.05 -3.88
N ASP A 258 22.00 10.24 -3.90
CA ASP A 258 22.85 9.88 -5.03
C ASP A 258 22.65 8.42 -5.44
N MET A 259 22.47 8.20 -6.74
CA MET A 259 22.16 6.89 -7.34
C MET A 259 20.93 6.19 -6.73
N GLY A 260 19.99 6.90 -6.10
CA GLY A 260 18.88 6.27 -5.39
C GLY A 260 19.33 5.51 -4.14
N GLY A 261 20.30 6.05 -3.39
CA GLY A 261 20.67 5.59 -2.05
C GLY A 261 20.97 4.08 -1.94
N PRO A 262 21.98 3.54 -2.65
CA PRO A 262 22.28 2.10 -2.62
C PRO A 262 22.57 1.58 -1.21
N ALA A 263 23.07 2.41 -0.29
CA ALA A 263 23.40 2.05 1.08
C ALA A 263 22.23 2.12 2.08
N TYR A 264 21.03 2.49 1.63
CA TYR A 264 19.87 2.68 2.51
C TYR A 264 19.15 1.35 2.69
N THR A 265 19.00 0.90 3.93
CA THR A 265 18.28 -0.33 4.27
C THR A 265 16.91 -0.01 4.86
N PHE A 266 15.96 -0.94 4.77
CA PHE A 266 14.65 -0.77 5.36
C PHE A 266 14.71 -0.82 6.90
N SER A 267 15.63 -1.62 7.46
CA SER A 267 15.90 -1.63 8.90
C SER A 267 16.58 -0.36 9.42
N SER A 268 17.24 0.43 8.55
CA SER A 268 17.81 1.72 8.93
C SER A 268 16.77 2.74 9.38
N ILE A 269 15.50 2.57 8.97
CA ILE A 269 14.36 3.35 9.48
C ILE A 269 14.33 3.30 11.02
N ALA A 270 14.68 2.16 11.62
CA ALA A 270 14.67 2.00 13.07
C ALA A 270 15.69 2.91 13.79
N GLN A 271 16.66 3.44 13.04
CA GLN A 271 17.77 4.25 13.53
C GLN A 271 17.60 5.74 13.21
N THR A 272 16.51 6.14 12.53
CA THR A 272 16.26 7.56 12.25
C THR A 272 15.67 8.28 13.46
N ASP A 273 16.03 9.55 13.65
CA ASP A 273 15.64 10.33 14.82
C ASP A 273 14.12 10.38 15.04
N ASN A 274 13.36 10.61 13.98
CA ASN A 274 11.90 10.70 14.00
C ASN A 274 11.24 9.36 14.37
N PHE A 275 11.79 8.23 13.92
CA PHE A 275 11.27 6.91 14.26
C PHE A 275 11.66 6.49 15.67
N MET A 276 12.90 6.73 16.10
CA MET A 276 13.35 6.46 17.48
C MET A 276 12.54 7.26 18.51
N LYS A 277 12.15 8.50 18.17
CA LYS A 277 11.24 9.33 18.98
C LYS A 277 9.78 8.91 18.87
N ALA A 278 9.44 7.99 17.96
CA ALA A 278 8.10 7.53 17.62
C ALA A 278 7.16 8.66 17.13
N ASP A 279 7.72 9.64 16.42
CA ASP A 279 6.99 10.78 15.84
C ASP A 279 6.25 10.41 14.54
N THR A 280 6.65 9.31 13.91
CA THR A 280 6.04 8.78 12.67
C THR A 280 5.18 7.54 12.96
N PRO A 281 4.23 7.17 12.07
CA PRO A 281 3.61 5.85 12.12
C PRO A 281 4.63 4.73 11.87
N PHE A 282 4.30 3.50 12.25
CA PHE A 282 5.10 2.32 12.00
C PHE A 282 4.91 1.85 10.54
N PRO A 283 5.97 1.85 9.69
CA PRO A 283 5.83 1.46 8.30
C PRO A 283 5.80 -0.06 8.15
N ILE A 284 4.90 -0.54 7.28
CA ILE A 284 4.79 -1.96 6.94
C ILE A 284 4.68 -2.10 5.42
N LEU A 285 5.52 -2.92 4.81
CA LEU A 285 5.32 -3.37 3.42
C LEU A 285 4.89 -4.83 3.39
N VAL A 286 3.98 -5.19 2.47
CA VAL A 286 3.50 -6.58 2.32
C VAL A 286 3.97 -7.18 1.01
N ALA A 287 4.37 -8.45 1.04
CA ALA A 287 4.68 -9.29 -0.10
C ALA A 287 4.01 -10.67 0.10
N ASP A 288 3.81 -11.40 -0.99
CA ASP A 288 3.24 -12.75 -0.91
C ASP A 288 4.32 -13.81 -1.11
N GLY A 289 4.21 -14.91 -0.39
CA GLY A 289 5.05 -16.08 -0.57
C GLY A 289 4.61 -16.88 -1.79
N ARG A 290 5.57 -17.22 -2.65
CA ARG A 290 5.37 -18.17 -3.76
C ARG A 290 6.01 -19.50 -3.37
N ALA A 291 5.23 -20.56 -3.23
CA ALA A 291 5.81 -21.86 -2.92
C ALA A 291 6.58 -22.40 -4.14
N PRO A 292 7.64 -23.21 -3.94
CA PRO A 292 8.42 -23.77 -5.03
C PRO A 292 7.54 -24.53 -6.04
N GLY A 293 7.49 -24.04 -7.29
CA GLY A 293 6.69 -24.66 -8.36
C GLY A 293 5.33 -24.04 -8.62
N ASP A 294 4.88 -23.11 -7.79
CA ASP A 294 3.64 -22.38 -8.01
C ASP A 294 3.84 -21.25 -9.03
N THR A 295 2.85 -21.07 -9.90
CA THR A 295 2.77 -19.95 -10.86
C THR A 295 1.56 -19.05 -10.63
N ILE A 296 0.63 -19.48 -9.78
CA ILE A 296 -0.57 -18.74 -9.40
C ILE A 296 -0.54 -18.53 -7.90
N ILE A 297 -0.67 -17.28 -7.47
CA ILE A 297 -0.76 -16.92 -6.06
C ILE A 297 -2.23 -17.03 -5.65
N SER A 298 -2.52 -18.01 -4.80
CA SER A 298 -3.88 -18.22 -4.30
C SER A 298 -4.20 -17.29 -3.14
N LEU A 299 -5.48 -17.12 -2.82
CA LEU A 299 -5.92 -16.39 -1.61
C LEU A 299 -5.38 -17.00 -0.30
N ASN A 300 -4.86 -18.24 -0.32
CA ASN A 300 -4.20 -18.90 0.80
C ASN A 300 -2.67 -18.81 0.73
N ALA A 301 -2.11 -17.93 -0.10
CA ALA A 301 -0.68 -17.65 -0.06
C ALA A 301 -0.28 -17.09 1.32
N THR A 302 0.96 -17.35 1.72
CA THR A 302 1.49 -16.80 2.97
C THR A 302 1.83 -15.34 2.75
N ASN A 303 1.18 -14.41 3.44
CA ASN A 303 1.53 -13.00 3.37
C ASN A 303 2.69 -12.73 4.33
N PHE A 304 3.73 -12.09 3.82
CA PHE A 304 4.87 -11.62 4.57
C PHE A 304 4.78 -10.11 4.77
N GLU A 305 5.00 -9.65 5.99
CA GLU A 305 5.23 -8.24 6.25
C GLU A 305 6.73 -7.97 6.42
N PHE A 306 7.18 -6.84 5.90
CA PHE A 306 8.46 -6.21 6.19
C PHE A 306 8.19 -5.00 7.07
N ASN A 307 8.83 -4.94 8.24
CA ASN A 307 8.86 -3.76 9.09
C ASN A 307 10.32 -3.44 9.50
N PRO A 308 10.60 -2.25 10.10
CA PRO A 308 11.97 -1.86 10.42
C PRO A 308 12.71 -2.81 11.39
N PHE A 309 11.98 -3.64 12.15
CA PHE A 309 12.57 -4.56 13.12
C PHE A 309 12.66 -6.00 12.60
N GLU A 310 11.61 -6.46 11.93
CA GLU A 310 11.47 -7.85 11.51
C GLU A 310 10.65 -8.03 10.23
N MET A 311 10.89 -9.17 9.57
CA MET A 311 10.19 -9.63 8.39
C MET A 311 9.69 -11.05 8.64
N GLY A 312 8.44 -11.33 8.29
CA GLY A 312 7.84 -12.63 8.55
C GLY A 312 6.35 -12.65 8.34
N SER A 313 5.70 -13.65 8.91
CA SER A 313 4.26 -13.87 8.71
C SER A 313 3.53 -14.22 10.00
N TRP A 314 2.32 -13.66 10.11
CA TRP A 314 1.31 -14.02 11.10
C TRP A 314 0.52 -15.28 10.73
N ASP A 315 0.62 -15.71 9.47
CA ASP A 315 -0.11 -16.87 8.97
C ASP A 315 0.43 -18.16 9.61
N PRO A 316 -0.41 -19.17 9.85
CA PRO A 316 -0.03 -20.38 10.56
C PRO A 316 0.92 -21.29 9.76
N THR A 317 1.15 -20.98 8.48
CA THR A 317 2.13 -21.64 7.62
C THR A 317 3.54 -21.42 8.18
N VAL A 318 4.03 -20.19 8.12
CA VAL A 318 5.36 -19.79 8.62
C VAL A 318 5.32 -19.44 10.10
N PHE A 319 4.33 -18.66 10.53
CA PHE A 319 4.08 -18.27 11.92
C PHE A 319 5.33 -17.81 12.68
N GLY A 320 6.14 -16.99 12.04
CA GLY A 320 7.44 -16.58 12.55
C GLY A 320 8.04 -15.39 11.82
N PHE A 321 9.01 -14.76 12.47
CA PHE A 321 9.64 -13.52 12.06
C PHE A 321 11.16 -13.59 12.23
N ALA A 322 11.87 -13.15 11.20
CA ALA A 322 13.32 -12.97 11.18
C ALA A 322 13.66 -11.47 11.35
N PRO A 323 14.76 -11.10 12.02
CA PRO A 323 15.15 -9.70 12.13
C PRO A 323 15.49 -9.12 10.74
N THR A 324 14.83 -8.02 10.35
CA THR A 324 14.98 -7.41 9.00
C THR A 324 16.43 -7.08 8.69
N LYS A 325 17.11 -6.51 9.69
CA LYS A 325 18.53 -6.15 9.62
C LYS A 325 19.44 -7.33 9.25
N TYR A 326 19.05 -8.56 9.59
CA TYR A 326 19.88 -9.76 9.43
C TYR A 326 19.35 -10.76 8.39
N LEU A 327 18.47 -10.35 7.47
CA LEU A 327 17.76 -11.27 6.57
C LEU A 327 18.65 -12.20 5.73
N GLY A 328 19.90 -11.80 5.43
CA GLY A 328 20.83 -12.65 4.69
C GLY A 328 21.57 -13.68 5.55
N ALA A 329 21.32 -13.74 6.87
CA ALA A 329 21.96 -14.70 7.75
C ALA A 329 21.28 -16.07 7.66
N ASN A 330 22.05 -17.13 7.90
CA ASN A 330 21.49 -18.48 7.99
C ASN A 330 20.83 -18.70 9.36
N PHE A 331 19.50 -18.72 9.37
CA PHE A 331 18.65 -19.00 10.54
C PHE A 331 18.11 -20.45 10.57
N SER A 332 18.81 -21.42 9.96
CA SER A 332 18.39 -22.84 9.94
C SER A 332 17.87 -23.29 11.31
N ASN A 333 16.65 -23.85 11.34
CA ASN A 333 15.96 -24.28 12.57
C ASN A 333 15.77 -23.14 13.60
N GLY A 334 15.56 -21.92 13.12
CA GLY A 334 15.23 -20.74 13.92
C GLY A 334 16.40 -20.01 14.57
N VAL A 335 17.65 -20.43 14.35
CA VAL A 335 18.83 -19.89 15.04
C VAL A 335 20.02 -19.75 14.10
N ILE A 336 20.92 -18.81 14.38
CA ILE A 336 22.23 -18.77 13.70
C ILE A 336 23.14 -19.85 14.32
N PRO A 337 23.62 -20.85 13.55
CA PRO A 337 24.44 -21.94 14.08
C PRO A 337 25.72 -21.48 14.80
N SER A 338 26.32 -22.37 15.58
CA SER A 338 27.64 -22.12 16.18
C SER A 338 28.67 -21.86 15.07
N GLY A 339 29.47 -20.79 15.21
CA GLY A 339 30.37 -20.32 14.14
C GLY A 339 29.69 -19.59 12.97
N GLY A 340 28.35 -19.64 12.86
CA GLY A 340 27.58 -18.89 11.87
C GLY A 340 27.70 -17.37 12.05
N LYS A 341 27.60 -16.66 10.92
CA LYS A 341 27.77 -15.20 10.81
C LYS A 341 26.44 -14.50 10.54
N CYS A 342 26.41 -13.21 10.84
CA CYS A 342 25.29 -12.34 10.53
C CYS A 342 25.55 -11.67 9.19
N VAL A 343 24.50 -11.29 8.48
CA VAL A 343 24.60 -10.57 7.20
C VAL A 343 23.69 -9.36 7.29
N GLU A 344 24.24 -8.19 7.00
CA GLU A 344 23.51 -6.92 6.99
C GLU A 344 23.46 -6.36 5.56
N GLY A 345 22.42 -5.58 5.25
CA GLY A 345 22.27 -4.88 3.97
C GLY A 345 21.48 -5.64 2.89
N LEU A 346 21.01 -6.87 3.15
CA LEU A 346 20.12 -7.58 2.21
C LEU A 346 18.74 -6.91 2.11
N ASP A 347 18.30 -6.28 3.18
CA ASP A 347 17.05 -5.51 3.29
C ASP A 347 17.16 -4.10 2.67
N GLN A 348 17.97 -3.94 1.63
CA GLN A 348 18.13 -2.65 0.96
C GLN A 348 16.75 -2.09 0.57
N ALA A 349 16.48 -0.81 0.87
CA ALA A 349 15.13 -0.25 0.85
C ALA A 349 14.45 -0.36 -0.53
N GLY A 350 15.21 -0.20 -1.60
CA GLY A 350 14.78 -0.45 -2.98
C GLY A 350 14.46 -1.90 -3.26
N PHE A 351 15.25 -2.85 -2.76
CA PHE A 351 14.97 -4.27 -2.88
C PHE A 351 13.70 -4.68 -2.13
N VAL A 352 13.45 -4.11 -0.93
CA VAL A 352 12.21 -4.36 -0.17
C VAL A 352 10.99 -3.77 -0.88
N MET A 353 11.06 -2.53 -1.39
CA MET A 353 10.00 -1.96 -2.25
C MET A 353 9.79 -2.76 -3.53
N GLY A 354 10.89 -3.22 -4.15
CA GLY A 354 10.88 -4.07 -5.33
C GLY A 354 10.18 -5.40 -5.06
N THR A 355 10.51 -6.06 -3.96
CA THR A 355 9.89 -7.33 -3.53
C THR A 355 8.39 -7.18 -3.33
N SER A 356 7.94 -6.11 -2.68
CA SER A 356 6.52 -5.81 -2.51
C SER A 356 5.78 -5.49 -3.82
N SER A 357 6.50 -5.35 -4.95
CA SER A 357 5.96 -4.91 -6.25
C SER A 357 6.45 -5.75 -7.45
N THR A 358 6.94 -6.96 -7.20
CA THR A 358 7.61 -7.78 -8.21
C THR A 358 6.61 -8.64 -9.00
N LEU A 359 5.80 -8.00 -9.86
CA LEU A 359 4.78 -8.62 -10.75
C LEU A 359 5.39 -9.30 -12.01
N PHE A 360 6.64 -9.79 -11.93
CA PHE A 360 7.39 -10.24 -13.12
C PHE A 360 6.92 -11.59 -13.69
N ASN A 361 6.07 -12.32 -12.97
CA ASN A 361 5.44 -13.55 -13.42
C ASN A 361 4.30 -13.35 -14.44
N GLN A 362 3.73 -12.13 -14.59
CA GLN A 362 2.53 -11.91 -15.42
C GLN A 362 2.69 -10.97 -16.62
N PHE A 363 3.60 -9.99 -16.63
CA PHE A 363 3.60 -8.97 -17.70
C PHE A 363 4.96 -8.40 -18.13
N LEU A 364 5.87 -8.12 -17.20
CA LEU A 364 7.14 -7.44 -17.53
C LEU A 364 8.07 -8.30 -18.38
N LEU A 365 8.18 -9.60 -18.11
CA LEU A 365 9.02 -10.51 -18.90
C LEU A 365 8.56 -10.70 -20.35
N ALA A 366 7.24 -10.63 -20.60
CA ALA A 366 6.69 -10.79 -21.94
C ALA A 366 6.91 -9.57 -22.85
N ASN A 367 7.19 -8.39 -22.27
CA ASN A 367 7.17 -7.12 -22.99
C ASN A 367 8.38 -6.20 -22.75
N ILE A 368 9.35 -6.56 -21.91
CA ILE A 368 10.51 -5.69 -21.64
C ILE A 368 11.29 -5.31 -22.91
N THR A 369 11.31 -6.19 -23.91
CA THR A 369 11.91 -5.96 -25.24
C THR A 369 11.05 -5.08 -26.16
N ASN A 370 9.76 -4.94 -25.86
CA ASN A 370 8.80 -4.13 -26.61
C ASN A 370 8.71 -2.68 -26.10
N TYR A 371 9.32 -2.36 -24.95
CA TYR A 371 9.34 -0.99 -24.43
C TYR A 371 10.45 -0.17 -25.10
N ASP A 372 10.02 0.86 -25.82
CA ASP A 372 10.93 1.81 -26.48
C ASP A 372 11.94 2.38 -25.47
N GLY A 373 13.20 2.07 -25.72
CA GLY A 373 14.33 2.69 -25.04
C GLY A 373 15.02 1.86 -23.97
N VAL A 374 14.61 0.61 -23.74
CA VAL A 374 15.39 -0.33 -22.92
C VAL A 374 16.74 -0.64 -23.61
N PRO A 375 17.91 -0.34 -23.00
CA PRO A 375 19.20 -0.59 -23.64
C PRO A 375 19.54 -2.10 -23.75
N ASP A 376 20.31 -2.48 -24.77
CA ASP A 376 20.85 -3.84 -24.95
C ASP A 376 21.61 -4.36 -23.72
N VAL A 377 22.19 -3.46 -22.91
CA VAL A 377 22.88 -3.81 -21.66
C VAL A 377 21.87 -4.37 -20.64
N LEU A 378 20.68 -3.79 -20.54
CA LEU A 378 19.62 -4.31 -19.68
C LEU A 378 19.07 -5.62 -20.24
N ILE A 379 18.81 -5.69 -21.55
CA ILE A 379 18.35 -6.95 -22.18
C ILE A 379 19.38 -8.05 -21.96
N LYS A 380 20.68 -7.78 -22.08
CA LYS A 380 21.74 -8.77 -21.80
C LYS A 380 21.88 -9.11 -20.32
N ALA A 381 21.69 -8.16 -19.42
CA ALA A 381 21.71 -8.41 -17.98
C ALA A 381 20.51 -9.28 -17.57
N VAL A 382 19.30 -8.90 -18.02
CA VAL A 382 18.07 -9.67 -17.87
C VAL A 382 18.19 -11.03 -18.55
N ASP A 383 18.74 -11.12 -19.77
CA ASP A 383 19.03 -12.38 -20.46
C ASP A 383 20.06 -13.24 -19.72
N SER A 384 21.04 -12.63 -19.05
CA SER A 384 22.05 -13.36 -18.27
C SER A 384 21.42 -13.96 -17.03
N VAL A 385 20.57 -13.20 -16.34
CA VAL A 385 19.73 -13.72 -15.26
C VAL A 385 18.80 -14.80 -15.84
N LEU A 386 18.11 -14.55 -16.97
CA LEU A 386 17.20 -15.51 -17.62
C LEU A 386 17.86 -16.80 -18.14
N LYS A 387 19.13 -16.73 -18.56
CA LYS A 387 19.92 -17.92 -18.94
C LYS A 387 20.35 -18.73 -17.72
N GLU A 388 20.56 -18.09 -16.58
CA GLU A 388 20.68 -18.78 -15.28
C GLU A 388 19.28 -19.30 -14.82
N ILE A 389 18.18 -18.58 -15.08
CA ILE A 389 16.78 -18.93 -14.77
C ILE A 389 16.33 -20.22 -15.46
N GLY A 390 16.75 -20.47 -16.70
CA GLY A 390 16.42 -21.70 -17.45
C GLY A 390 16.82 -22.99 -16.71
N ALA A 391 17.68 -22.89 -15.69
CA ALA A 391 18.06 -23.99 -14.81
C ALA A 391 17.52 -23.86 -13.36
N LYS A 392 17.01 -22.70 -12.90
CA LYS A 392 16.74 -22.43 -11.46
C LYS A 392 15.47 -21.66 -11.06
N LYS A 393 14.66 -21.08 -11.96
CA LYS A 393 13.41 -20.32 -11.65
C LYS A 393 13.60 -18.97 -10.91
N ASP A 394 14.64 -18.20 -11.24
CA ASP A 394 14.98 -16.90 -10.59
C ASP A 394 14.19 -15.65 -11.07
N ASP A 395 12.89 -15.77 -11.36
CA ASP A 395 12.07 -14.72 -11.98
C ASP A 395 11.49 -13.66 -11.03
N VAL A 396 11.56 -13.86 -9.70
CA VAL A 396 10.95 -12.98 -8.66
C VAL A 396 11.93 -12.65 -7.54
N SER A 397 11.48 -12.11 -6.40
CA SER A 397 12.37 -11.78 -5.28
C SER A 397 12.86 -13.04 -4.59
N GLN A 398 14.18 -13.17 -4.45
CA GLN A 398 14.82 -14.33 -3.85
C GLN A 398 15.56 -13.91 -2.58
N ILE A 399 15.19 -14.50 -1.45
CA ILE A 399 15.94 -14.37 -0.20
C ILE A 399 16.69 -15.68 0.04
N ILE A 400 18.02 -15.60 -0.10
CA ILE A 400 18.94 -16.72 0.09
C ILE A 400 20.04 -16.31 1.09
N PRO A 401 20.27 -17.11 2.16
CA PRO A 401 19.52 -18.32 2.53
C PRO A 401 18.10 -17.97 3.01
N ASN A 402 17.14 -18.89 2.80
CA ASN A 402 15.80 -18.79 3.37
C ASN A 402 15.88 -18.65 4.89
N PRO A 403 15.41 -17.53 5.48
CA PRO A 403 15.44 -17.33 6.93
C PRO A 403 14.62 -18.37 7.68
N PHE A 404 13.64 -19.01 7.03
CA PHE A 404 12.73 -20.00 7.59
C PHE A 404 13.07 -21.44 7.17
N LEU A 405 14.30 -21.69 6.72
CA LEU A 405 14.79 -23.05 6.50
C LEU A 405 14.73 -23.86 7.81
N ASP A 406 14.19 -25.08 7.72
CA ASP A 406 13.92 -25.97 8.85
C ASP A 406 13.02 -25.37 9.96
N TRP A 407 12.28 -24.30 9.65
CA TRP A 407 11.35 -23.67 10.58
C TRP A 407 9.92 -24.12 10.30
N ASN A 408 9.26 -24.66 11.33
CA ASN A 408 7.86 -25.11 11.25
C ASN A 408 7.59 -26.08 10.07
N ASN A 409 8.46 -27.08 9.84
CA ASN A 409 8.44 -27.99 8.68
C ASN A 409 7.10 -28.69 8.38
N ARG A 410 6.19 -28.78 9.36
CA ARG A 410 4.87 -29.37 9.15
C ARG A 410 3.90 -28.45 8.39
N THR A 411 4.08 -27.14 8.51
CA THR A 411 3.11 -26.14 8.02
C THR A 411 3.74 -25.12 7.07
N ASN A 412 5.04 -24.91 7.16
CA ASN A 412 5.75 -23.95 6.33
C ASN A 412 6.11 -24.57 4.98
N PRO A 413 5.53 -24.09 3.87
CA PRO A 413 5.74 -24.65 2.53
C PRO A 413 7.16 -24.42 1.98
N THR A 414 7.96 -23.55 2.60
CA THR A 414 9.35 -23.28 2.16
C THR A 414 10.40 -23.85 3.12
N ALA A 415 10.00 -24.61 4.14
CA ALA A 415 10.91 -25.06 5.19
C ALA A 415 12.03 -26.01 4.72
N ASP A 416 11.86 -26.69 3.60
CA ASP A 416 12.86 -27.57 2.97
C ASP A 416 13.59 -26.91 1.78
N SER A 417 13.27 -25.64 1.50
CA SER A 417 13.90 -24.84 0.45
C SER A 417 15.00 -23.95 1.01
N LEU A 418 16.17 -23.97 0.36
CA LEU A 418 17.27 -23.04 0.65
C LEU A 418 16.94 -21.59 0.30
N GLU A 419 15.81 -21.38 -0.38
CA GLU A 419 15.36 -20.12 -0.93
C GLU A 419 13.92 -19.81 -0.52
N LEU A 420 13.68 -18.53 -0.24
CA LEU A 420 12.34 -17.98 -0.07
C LEU A 420 12.01 -17.05 -1.25
N ASP A 421 11.04 -17.48 -2.06
CA ASP A 421 10.49 -16.68 -3.15
C ASP A 421 9.37 -15.78 -2.64
N LEU A 422 9.48 -14.49 -2.95
CA LEU A 422 8.47 -13.49 -2.65
C LEU A 422 8.05 -12.74 -3.91
N VAL A 423 6.77 -12.44 -3.99
CA VAL A 423 6.12 -11.72 -5.10
C VAL A 423 5.35 -10.50 -4.61
N ASP A 424 4.76 -9.74 -5.54
CA ASP A 424 3.96 -8.57 -5.19
C ASP A 424 2.83 -8.96 -4.20
N GLY A 425 2.68 -8.19 -3.12
CA GLY A 425 1.74 -8.50 -2.04
C GLY A 425 0.26 -8.35 -2.41
N GLY A 426 -0.06 -7.92 -3.62
CA GLY A 426 -1.43 -7.84 -4.13
C GLY A 426 -1.82 -9.02 -5.04
N GLU A 427 -0.93 -9.99 -5.29
CA GLU A 427 -1.17 -11.08 -6.23
C GLU A 427 -2.21 -12.08 -5.73
N ASP A 428 -2.40 -12.20 -4.42
CA ASP A 428 -3.43 -13.03 -3.79
C ASP A 428 -4.85 -12.41 -3.78
N LEU A 429 -5.05 -11.33 -4.54
CA LEU A 429 -6.23 -10.45 -4.58
C LEU A 429 -6.42 -9.53 -3.37
N GLN A 430 -5.67 -9.68 -2.28
CA GLN A 430 -5.68 -8.78 -1.13
C GLN A 430 -4.87 -7.51 -1.43
N ASN A 431 -5.24 -6.80 -2.50
CA ASN A 431 -4.51 -5.62 -2.99
C ASN A 431 -4.54 -4.40 -2.04
N ILE A 432 -5.08 -4.54 -0.82
CA ILE A 432 -4.95 -3.59 0.29
C ILE A 432 -4.27 -4.34 1.45
N PRO A 433 -3.17 -3.83 2.05
CA PRO A 433 -2.35 -4.54 3.04
C PRO A 433 -3.03 -4.62 4.42
N LEU A 434 -4.13 -5.36 4.53
CA LEU A 434 -4.96 -5.44 5.72
C LEU A 434 -4.52 -6.50 6.71
N ASN A 435 -4.05 -7.66 6.23
CA ASN A 435 -3.61 -8.78 7.07
C ASN A 435 -2.71 -8.35 8.26
N PRO A 436 -1.65 -7.54 8.08
CA PRO A 436 -0.83 -7.09 9.20
C PRO A 436 -1.60 -6.21 10.20
N LEU A 437 -2.60 -5.44 9.76
CA LEU A 437 -3.30 -4.45 10.58
C LEU A 437 -4.47 -5.02 11.37
N ILE A 438 -5.06 -6.13 10.90
CA ILE A 438 -6.20 -6.79 11.54
C ILE A 438 -5.78 -7.79 12.63
N GLN A 439 -4.47 -7.98 12.84
CA GLN A 439 -3.93 -8.85 13.87
C GLN A 439 -4.42 -8.42 15.27
N PRO A 440 -5.06 -9.31 16.05
CA PRO A 440 -5.57 -8.97 17.38
C PRO A 440 -4.52 -8.37 18.32
N LEU A 441 -3.26 -8.80 18.17
CA LEU A 441 -2.12 -8.35 18.98
C LEU A 441 -1.78 -6.86 18.76
N ARG A 442 -2.09 -6.31 17.57
CA ARG A 442 -1.90 -4.87 17.30
C ARG A 442 -3.05 -4.01 17.83
N ALA A 443 -4.18 -4.62 18.16
CA ALA A 443 -5.36 -3.96 18.74
C ALA A 443 -5.74 -2.67 17.99
N VAL A 444 -5.77 -2.72 16.66
CA VAL A 444 -6.20 -1.59 15.81
C VAL A 444 -7.72 -1.42 15.95
N ASP A 445 -8.16 -0.18 16.11
CA ASP A 445 -9.57 0.17 16.28
C ASP A 445 -10.23 0.56 14.96
N VAL A 446 -9.50 1.26 14.09
CA VAL A 446 -9.97 1.70 12.78
C VAL A 446 -8.84 1.64 11.75
N ILE A 447 -9.16 1.21 10.53
CA ILE A 447 -8.27 1.23 9.38
C ILE A 447 -8.86 2.14 8.31
N PHE A 448 -8.10 3.13 7.85
CA PHE A 448 -8.40 3.88 6.63
C PHE A 448 -7.76 3.16 5.45
N ALA A 449 -8.58 2.43 4.69
CA ALA A 449 -8.18 1.61 3.56
C ALA A 449 -8.33 2.40 2.26
N VAL A 450 -7.21 2.88 1.72
CA VAL A 450 -7.16 3.69 0.49
C VAL A 450 -6.94 2.77 -0.70
N ASP A 451 -7.96 2.65 -1.54
CA ASP A 451 -8.02 1.65 -2.61
C ASP A 451 -7.88 2.26 -4.00
N SER A 452 -6.85 1.84 -4.73
CA SER A 452 -6.51 2.25 -6.08
C SER A 452 -6.46 1.06 -7.05
N SER A 453 -7.12 -0.05 -6.69
CA SER A 453 -7.24 -1.26 -7.51
C SER A 453 -7.86 -0.96 -8.88
N ALA A 454 -7.49 -1.76 -9.88
CA ALA A 454 -7.94 -1.61 -11.26
C ALA A 454 -8.90 -2.74 -11.64
N ASP A 455 -10.09 -2.75 -11.03
CA ASP A 455 -10.99 -3.90 -11.08
C ASP A 455 -12.04 -3.75 -12.19
N VAL A 456 -12.75 -2.63 -12.22
CA VAL A 456 -13.81 -2.32 -13.18
C VAL A 456 -13.47 -1.02 -13.89
N THR A 457 -13.16 -1.08 -15.19
CA THR A 457 -12.72 0.09 -15.97
C THR A 457 -11.56 0.87 -15.32
N ASN A 458 -10.63 0.14 -14.68
CA ASN A 458 -9.50 0.65 -13.86
C ASN A 458 -9.89 1.42 -12.59
N TRP A 459 -11.15 1.35 -12.16
CA TRP A 459 -11.60 1.79 -10.84
C TRP A 459 -11.72 0.58 -9.89
N PRO A 460 -11.60 0.79 -8.58
CA PRO A 460 -11.81 -0.27 -7.61
C PRO A 460 -13.30 -0.68 -7.56
N ASN A 461 -13.59 -1.94 -7.25
CA ASN A 461 -14.96 -2.46 -7.05
C ASN A 461 -15.13 -3.20 -5.70
N GLY A 462 -14.18 -3.03 -4.78
CA GLY A 462 -14.20 -3.68 -3.47
C GLY A 462 -13.67 -5.13 -3.47
N THR A 463 -13.17 -5.64 -4.59
CA THR A 463 -12.58 -6.99 -4.67
C THR A 463 -11.48 -7.22 -3.64
N ALA A 464 -10.60 -6.23 -3.41
CA ALA A 464 -9.52 -6.36 -2.41
C ALA A 464 -10.03 -6.51 -0.95
N LEU A 465 -11.07 -5.77 -0.58
CA LEU A 465 -11.71 -5.94 0.73
C LEU A 465 -12.40 -7.29 0.84
N ARG A 466 -13.08 -7.72 -0.23
CA ARG A 466 -13.77 -9.00 -0.28
C ARG A 466 -12.78 -10.17 -0.18
N ALA A 467 -11.62 -10.09 -0.83
CA ALA A 467 -10.56 -11.08 -0.71
C ALA A 467 -10.11 -11.24 0.75
N THR A 468 -9.85 -10.13 1.45
CA THR A 468 -9.50 -10.18 2.89
C THR A 468 -10.62 -10.80 3.73
N TYR A 469 -11.88 -10.44 3.44
CA TYR A 469 -13.05 -11.03 4.10
C TYR A 469 -13.14 -12.54 3.87
N GLU A 470 -13.04 -12.99 2.62
CA GLU A 470 -13.13 -14.40 2.23
C GLU A 470 -11.99 -15.22 2.82
N ARG A 471 -10.78 -14.64 2.91
CA ARG A 471 -9.63 -15.27 3.55
C ARG A 471 -9.92 -15.64 5.01
N THR A 472 -10.77 -14.88 5.71
CA THR A 472 -11.10 -15.17 7.12
C THR A 472 -11.79 -16.51 7.33
N PHE A 473 -12.44 -17.06 6.29
CA PHE A 473 -13.09 -18.38 6.35
C PHE A 473 -12.12 -19.55 6.21
N GLY A 474 -10.91 -19.31 5.70
CA GLY A 474 -9.86 -20.32 5.59
C GLY A 474 -9.11 -20.54 6.90
N SER A 475 -8.48 -21.70 7.06
CA SER A 475 -7.61 -21.96 8.22
C SER A 475 -6.40 -21.03 8.29
N ILE A 476 -6.02 -20.42 7.16
CA ILE A 476 -4.89 -19.49 7.08
C ILE A 476 -5.13 -18.20 7.86
N SER A 477 -6.39 -17.81 8.10
CA SER A 477 -6.73 -16.59 8.85
C SER A 477 -6.29 -16.64 10.31
N ASN A 478 -5.95 -17.83 10.83
CA ASN A 478 -5.50 -18.02 12.21
C ASN A 478 -6.46 -17.44 13.26
N GLY A 479 -7.77 -17.45 12.98
CA GLY A 479 -8.79 -16.92 13.88
C GLY A 479 -8.98 -15.40 13.81
N THR A 480 -8.33 -14.73 12.85
CA THR A 480 -8.52 -13.31 12.57
C THR A 480 -9.91 -13.05 11.99
N LEU A 481 -10.57 -12.00 12.50
CA LEU A 481 -11.89 -11.58 12.03
C LEU A 481 -11.78 -10.40 11.07
N PHE A 482 -12.80 -10.25 10.23
CA PHE A 482 -12.97 -9.10 9.34
C PHE A 482 -14.46 -8.76 9.20
N PRO A 483 -14.84 -7.49 8.99
CA PRO A 483 -16.22 -7.13 8.69
C PRO A 483 -16.74 -7.84 7.44
N SER A 484 -18.05 -8.10 7.38
CA SER A 484 -18.70 -8.59 6.16
C SER A 484 -18.57 -7.58 5.02
N ILE A 485 -18.24 -8.09 3.84
CA ILE A 485 -18.09 -7.31 2.61
C ILE A 485 -19.04 -7.90 1.54
N PRO A 486 -19.82 -7.07 0.82
CA PRO A 486 -20.70 -7.57 -0.23
C PRO A 486 -19.93 -7.98 -1.50
N ASP A 487 -20.64 -8.57 -2.45
CA ASP A 487 -20.13 -8.81 -3.80
C ASP A 487 -19.81 -7.50 -4.55
N ASP A 488 -18.98 -7.60 -5.59
CA ASP A 488 -18.52 -6.48 -6.41
C ASP A 488 -19.66 -5.75 -7.12
N TRP A 489 -20.68 -6.47 -7.62
CA TRP A 489 -21.86 -5.85 -8.22
C TRP A 489 -22.61 -4.97 -7.22
N THR A 490 -22.87 -5.49 -6.02
CA THR A 490 -23.45 -4.69 -4.92
C THR A 490 -22.60 -3.46 -4.60
N PHE A 491 -21.27 -3.63 -4.57
CA PHE A 491 -20.33 -2.54 -4.30
C PHE A 491 -20.49 -1.39 -5.31
N VAL A 492 -20.56 -1.72 -6.59
CA VAL A 492 -20.74 -0.77 -7.70
C VAL A 492 -22.15 -0.18 -7.68
N ASN A 493 -23.18 -1.02 -7.60
CA ASN A 493 -24.59 -0.62 -7.74
C ASN A 493 -25.06 0.28 -6.59
N LEU A 494 -24.53 0.09 -5.38
CA LEU A 494 -24.80 0.96 -4.23
C LEU A 494 -23.84 2.17 -4.15
N GLY A 495 -22.93 2.29 -5.13
CA GLY A 495 -21.93 3.35 -5.22
C GLY A 495 -20.92 3.35 -4.07
N LEU A 496 -20.67 2.20 -3.43
CA LEU A 496 -19.72 2.07 -2.32
C LEU A 496 -18.28 2.25 -2.78
N ASN A 497 -18.00 1.99 -4.07
CA ASN A 497 -16.72 2.30 -4.72
C ASN A 497 -16.65 3.72 -5.30
N ASN A 498 -17.71 4.52 -5.14
CA ASN A 498 -17.76 5.87 -5.65
C ASN A 498 -17.73 6.91 -4.51
N ARG A 499 -17.60 6.52 -3.25
CA ARG A 499 -17.47 7.45 -2.09
C ARG A 499 -16.87 6.69 -0.92
N PRO A 500 -16.40 7.36 0.14
CA PRO A 500 -16.03 6.67 1.35
C PRO A 500 -17.19 5.81 1.86
N SER A 501 -16.89 4.60 2.33
CA SER A 501 -17.87 3.65 2.85
C SER A 501 -17.30 2.94 4.06
N PHE A 502 -18.12 2.68 5.07
CA PHE A 502 -17.66 2.07 6.33
C PHE A 502 -18.18 0.63 6.46
N PHE A 503 -17.34 -0.24 7.02
CA PHE A 503 -17.67 -1.64 7.26
C PHE A 503 -17.37 -2.03 8.72
N GLY A 504 -18.23 -2.87 9.29
CA GLY A 504 -18.09 -3.37 10.66
C GLY A 504 -18.49 -2.34 11.73
N CYS A 505 -19.37 -1.40 11.43
CA CYS A 505 -19.72 -0.31 12.35
C CYS A 505 -20.35 -0.80 13.66
N ASP A 506 -21.27 -1.77 13.60
CA ASP A 506 -21.87 -2.37 14.80
C ASP A 506 -21.08 -3.60 15.26
N VAL A 507 -20.53 -3.53 16.47
CA VAL A 507 -19.77 -4.64 17.08
C VAL A 507 -20.65 -5.85 17.38
N LYS A 508 -21.97 -5.67 17.48
CA LYS A 508 -22.92 -6.76 17.77
C LYS A 508 -23.06 -7.74 16.62
N ASN A 509 -22.62 -7.36 15.43
CA ASN A 509 -22.58 -8.26 14.27
C ASN A 509 -21.52 -9.37 14.43
N PHE A 510 -20.62 -9.26 15.41
CA PHE A 510 -19.63 -10.28 15.74
C PHE A 510 -20.12 -11.13 16.91
N THR A 511 -20.37 -12.42 16.67
CA THR A 511 -21.14 -13.28 17.59
C THR A 511 -20.28 -14.11 18.56
N ASN A 512 -19.00 -14.37 18.26
CA ASN A 512 -18.12 -15.25 19.04
C ASN A 512 -17.00 -14.50 19.80
N LEU A 513 -17.34 -13.37 20.43
CA LEU A 513 -16.37 -12.48 21.11
C LEU A 513 -15.76 -13.03 22.42
N LYS A 514 -16.19 -14.21 22.89
CA LYS A 514 -15.58 -14.85 24.08
C LYS A 514 -14.17 -15.39 23.80
N THR A 515 -13.88 -15.70 22.54
CA THR A 515 -12.60 -16.27 22.10
C THR A 515 -11.98 -15.49 20.94
N GLN A 516 -12.62 -14.41 20.49
CA GLN A 516 -12.22 -13.61 19.34
C GLN A 516 -12.25 -12.12 19.67
N THR A 517 -11.33 -11.37 19.09
CA THR A 517 -11.24 -9.91 19.23
C THR A 517 -12.08 -9.26 18.14
N VAL A 518 -12.89 -8.26 18.49
CA VAL A 518 -13.64 -7.45 17.53
C VAL A 518 -12.65 -6.85 16.50
N PRO A 519 -12.87 -7.02 15.19
CA PRO A 519 -11.96 -6.47 14.20
C PRO A 519 -12.09 -4.94 14.10
N PRO A 520 -11.08 -4.27 13.51
CA PRO A 520 -11.13 -2.84 13.25
C PRO A 520 -12.37 -2.44 12.44
N LEU A 521 -12.89 -1.24 12.69
CA LEU A 521 -13.81 -0.61 11.74
C LEU A 521 -13.01 -0.25 10.48
N ILE A 522 -13.53 -0.57 9.30
CA ILE A 522 -12.87 -0.22 8.03
C ILE A 522 -13.52 1.03 7.46
N VAL A 523 -12.74 2.09 7.33
CA VAL A 523 -13.08 3.27 6.53
C VAL A 523 -12.47 3.05 5.14
N TYR A 524 -13.29 2.60 4.20
CA TYR A 524 -12.87 2.37 2.82
C TYR A 524 -12.93 3.68 2.03
N VAL A 525 -11.81 4.04 1.40
CA VAL A 525 -11.64 5.26 0.62
C VAL A 525 -11.23 4.88 -0.80
N PRO A 526 -12.18 4.70 -1.72
CA PRO A 526 -11.88 4.30 -3.08
C PRO A 526 -11.32 5.46 -3.90
N ASN A 527 -10.43 5.14 -4.84
CA ASN A 527 -10.13 5.99 -5.98
C ASN A 527 -11.41 6.16 -6.81
N ALA A 528 -11.82 7.40 -7.02
CA ALA A 528 -13.00 7.77 -7.80
C ALA A 528 -12.76 9.16 -8.41
N PRO A 529 -13.50 9.56 -9.46
CA PRO A 529 -13.27 10.84 -10.13
C PRO A 529 -13.89 12.00 -9.34
N TYR A 530 -13.11 12.62 -8.45
CA TYR A 530 -13.52 13.87 -7.78
C TYR A 530 -13.24 15.05 -8.71
N THR A 531 -11.98 15.19 -9.14
CA THR A 531 -11.48 16.32 -9.93
C THR A 531 -10.58 15.91 -11.10
N ALA A 532 -10.16 14.64 -11.19
CA ALA A 532 -9.38 14.12 -12.31
C ALA A 532 -9.72 12.64 -12.57
N LEU A 533 -9.56 12.19 -13.83
CA LEU A 533 -9.63 10.76 -14.16
C LEU A 533 -8.32 10.08 -13.76
N SER A 534 -8.26 9.64 -12.52
CA SER A 534 -7.12 8.97 -11.90
C SER A 534 -7.05 7.46 -12.16
N ASN A 535 -7.95 6.88 -12.96
CA ASN A 535 -7.96 5.46 -13.34
C ASN A 535 -6.98 5.10 -14.48
N VAL A 536 -5.80 5.71 -14.44
CA VAL A 536 -4.68 5.41 -15.36
C VAL A 536 -4.22 3.95 -15.22
N SER A 537 -3.56 3.38 -16.23
CA SER A 537 -3.16 1.97 -16.19
C SER A 537 -2.11 1.72 -15.11
N THR A 538 -2.14 0.54 -14.50
CA THR A 538 -1.09 0.10 -13.56
C THR A 538 0.28 0.03 -14.24
N PHE A 539 0.30 -0.22 -15.56
CA PHE A 539 1.52 -0.42 -16.35
C PHE A 539 1.96 0.83 -17.13
N ASP A 540 1.27 1.97 -16.97
CA ASP A 540 1.69 3.22 -17.62
C ASP A 540 3.03 3.68 -17.01
N PRO A 541 4.10 3.78 -17.82
CA PRO A 541 5.46 3.90 -17.30
C PRO A 541 5.87 5.34 -16.99
N SER A 542 5.10 6.35 -17.42
CA SER A 542 5.42 7.77 -17.26
C SER A 542 4.16 8.65 -17.29
N TYR A 543 4.23 9.81 -16.64
CA TYR A 543 3.16 10.79 -16.51
C TYR A 543 3.72 12.20 -16.60
N THR A 544 2.98 13.14 -17.20
CA THR A 544 3.36 14.56 -17.11
C THR A 544 3.29 15.03 -15.65
N MET A 545 4.06 16.07 -15.31
CA MET A 545 3.99 16.64 -13.95
C MET A 545 2.59 17.16 -13.60
N SER A 546 1.85 17.70 -14.58
CA SER A 546 0.46 18.11 -14.40
C SER A 546 -0.42 16.92 -14.05
N GLN A 547 -0.38 15.85 -14.86
CA GLN A 547 -1.20 14.66 -14.63
C GLN A 547 -0.88 14.01 -13.28
N ARG A 548 0.40 13.96 -12.88
CA ARG A 548 0.81 13.51 -11.54
C ARG A 548 0.14 14.34 -10.45
N ASN A 549 0.24 15.66 -10.55
CA ASN A 549 -0.34 16.58 -9.56
C ASN A 549 -1.87 16.49 -9.53
N ASP A 550 -2.53 16.30 -10.68
CA ASP A 550 -3.98 16.13 -10.80
C ASP A 550 -4.47 14.85 -10.11
N ILE A 551 -3.73 13.73 -10.26
CA ILE A 551 -4.04 12.47 -9.58
C ILE A 551 -3.85 12.60 -8.05
N ILE A 552 -2.78 13.25 -7.61
CA ILE A 552 -2.55 13.53 -6.17
C ILE A 552 -3.68 14.43 -5.62
N GLY A 553 -4.04 15.49 -6.35
CA GLY A 553 -5.15 16.37 -5.99
C GLY A 553 -6.50 15.64 -5.93
N ASN A 554 -6.75 14.70 -6.85
CA ASN A 554 -7.94 13.85 -6.81
C ASN A 554 -7.96 12.95 -5.56
N GLY A 555 -6.82 12.35 -5.19
CA GLY A 555 -6.69 11.55 -3.96
C GLY A 555 -6.95 12.38 -2.70
N TRP A 556 -6.46 13.62 -2.66
CA TRP A 556 -6.77 14.59 -1.59
C TRP A 556 -8.28 14.84 -1.50
N ASN A 557 -8.92 15.13 -2.63
CA ASN A 557 -10.37 15.41 -2.67
C ASN A 557 -11.20 14.19 -2.27
N SER A 558 -10.76 12.98 -2.58
CA SER A 558 -11.37 11.75 -2.07
C SER A 558 -11.29 11.68 -0.55
N ALA A 559 -10.10 11.93 -0.01
CA ALA A 559 -9.81 11.88 1.43
C ALA A 559 -10.60 12.91 2.24
N THR A 560 -10.87 14.10 1.69
CA THR A 560 -11.53 15.21 2.39
C THR A 560 -12.98 15.44 1.98
N GLN A 561 -13.55 14.61 1.10
CA GLN A 561 -14.85 14.88 0.47
C GLN A 561 -14.90 16.29 -0.18
N GLY A 562 -13.82 16.65 -0.89
CA GLY A 562 -13.65 17.98 -1.49
C GLY A 562 -13.55 19.08 -0.44
N ASN A 563 -12.73 18.89 0.59
CA ASN A 563 -12.61 19.75 1.77
C ASN A 563 -13.97 20.05 2.40
N GLY A 564 -14.77 19.00 2.59
CA GLY A 564 -16.11 19.08 3.15
C GLY A 564 -17.16 19.71 2.22
N THR A 565 -16.85 19.94 0.95
CA THR A 565 -17.84 20.52 0.02
C THR A 565 -18.91 19.51 -0.38
N LEU A 566 -18.54 18.24 -0.51
CA LEU A 566 -19.50 17.16 -0.81
C LEU A 566 -20.25 16.70 0.44
N ASP A 567 -19.59 16.76 1.61
CA ASP A 567 -20.19 16.52 2.92
C ASP A 567 -19.46 17.34 3.99
N SER A 568 -20.13 18.39 4.51
CA SER A 568 -19.54 19.27 5.51
C SER A 568 -19.37 18.61 6.88
N GLU A 569 -20.03 17.48 7.12
CA GLU A 569 -19.89 16.67 8.34
C GLU A 569 -18.81 15.58 8.20
N TRP A 570 -18.13 15.49 7.05
CA TRP A 570 -17.12 14.46 6.83
C TRP A 570 -16.02 14.40 7.91
N PRO A 571 -15.43 15.53 8.38
CA PRO A 571 -14.46 15.49 9.49
C PRO A 571 -15.05 14.92 10.78
N THR A 572 -16.34 15.19 11.07
CA THR A 572 -17.06 14.60 12.19
C THR A 572 -17.19 13.09 12.01
N CYS A 573 -17.49 12.60 10.81
CA CYS A 573 -17.61 11.17 10.52
C CYS A 573 -16.28 10.42 10.61
N VAL A 574 -15.18 11.03 10.16
CA VAL A 574 -13.81 10.54 10.37
C VAL A 574 -13.51 10.41 11.87
N ALA A 575 -13.79 11.45 12.66
CA ALA A 575 -13.58 11.43 14.09
C ALA A 575 -14.45 10.38 14.81
N CYS A 576 -15.70 10.21 14.39
CA CYS A 576 -16.61 9.19 14.89
C CYS A 576 -16.11 7.77 14.61
N ALA A 577 -15.58 7.51 13.42
CA ALA A 577 -14.94 6.24 13.08
C ALA A 577 -13.73 5.97 13.99
N VAL A 578 -12.88 6.99 14.20
CA VAL A 578 -11.71 6.91 15.10
C VAL A 578 -12.09 6.50 16.52
N ILE A 579 -13.09 7.15 17.12
CA ILE A 579 -13.44 6.86 18.53
C ILE A 579 -14.36 5.65 18.71
N SER A 580 -14.93 5.08 17.64
CA SER A 580 -16.03 4.11 17.73
C SER A 580 -15.73 2.91 18.61
N ARG A 581 -14.57 2.26 18.42
CA ARG A 581 -14.20 1.07 19.20
C ARG A 581 -13.80 1.41 20.63
N SER A 582 -13.18 2.57 20.86
CA SER A 582 -12.92 3.05 22.22
C SER A 582 -14.20 3.33 22.99
N LEU A 583 -15.22 3.93 22.36
CA LEU A 583 -16.52 4.14 22.99
C LEU A 583 -17.16 2.80 23.42
N ASP A 584 -17.13 1.81 22.54
CA ASP A 584 -17.65 0.47 22.82
C ASP A 584 -16.90 -0.22 23.97
N ARG A 585 -15.56 -0.26 23.93
CA ARG A 585 -14.73 -0.81 25.03
C ARG A 585 -15.03 -0.16 26.38
N LEU A 586 -15.33 1.14 26.37
CA LEU A 586 -15.61 1.92 27.57
C LEU A 586 -17.08 1.86 28.01
N GLY A 587 -17.94 1.16 27.27
CA GLY A 587 -19.37 1.11 27.53
C GLY A 587 -20.07 2.46 27.40
N ARG A 588 -19.51 3.39 26.60
CA ARG A 588 -20.08 4.73 26.38
C ARG A 588 -21.09 4.70 25.26
N GLN A 589 -22.12 5.54 25.39
CA GLN A 589 -23.10 5.69 24.32
C GLN A 589 -22.47 6.40 23.12
N THR A 590 -22.74 5.88 21.92
CA THR A 590 -22.39 6.54 20.66
C THR A 590 -23.12 7.89 20.54
N PRO A 591 -22.39 9.02 20.35
CA PRO A 591 -23.01 10.33 20.14
C PRO A 591 -23.98 10.34 18.96
N ALA A 592 -25.02 11.19 19.02
CA ALA A 592 -26.02 11.27 17.96
C ALA A 592 -25.40 11.62 16.60
N ALA A 593 -24.45 12.56 16.55
CA ALA A 593 -23.72 12.90 15.33
C ALA A 593 -22.98 11.68 14.73
N CYS A 594 -22.42 10.81 15.57
CA CYS A 594 -21.78 9.59 15.11
C CYS A 594 -22.77 8.56 14.59
N LYS A 595 -23.98 8.48 15.17
CA LYS A 595 -25.05 7.64 14.61
C LYS A 595 -25.46 8.12 13.22
N THR A 596 -25.63 9.43 13.01
CA THR A 596 -25.90 10.00 11.70
C THR A 596 -24.81 9.66 10.68
N CYS A 597 -23.53 9.78 11.08
CA CYS A 597 -22.41 9.37 10.23
C CYS A 597 -22.47 7.88 9.87
N PHE A 598 -22.78 7.01 10.83
CA PHE A 598 -22.88 5.57 10.57
C PHE A 598 -24.10 5.21 9.71
N GLU A 599 -25.23 5.88 9.88
CA GLU A 599 -26.39 5.73 8.98
C GLU A 599 -26.06 6.12 7.53
N ARG A 600 -25.19 7.12 7.34
CA ARG A 600 -24.77 7.62 6.03
C ARG A 600 -23.73 6.73 5.35
N TYR A 601 -22.69 6.34 6.10
CA TYR A 601 -21.50 5.73 5.54
C TYR A 601 -21.41 4.21 5.73
N CYS A 602 -22.05 3.65 6.76
CA CYS A 602 -21.96 2.22 7.00
C CYS A 602 -22.82 1.44 6.02
N TRP A 603 -22.22 0.46 5.37
CA TRP A 603 -22.98 -0.53 4.65
C TRP A 603 -23.87 -1.31 5.62
N ASN A 604 -25.17 -1.37 5.33
CA ASN A 604 -26.20 -1.88 6.23
C ASN A 604 -26.62 -3.32 5.91
N GLY A 605 -25.90 -4.02 5.02
CA GLY A 605 -26.25 -5.37 4.57
C GLY A 605 -27.13 -5.43 3.32
N THR A 606 -27.51 -4.29 2.73
CA THR A 606 -28.27 -4.28 1.45
C THR A 606 -27.43 -4.87 0.32
N VAL A 607 -28.03 -5.73 -0.50
CA VAL A 607 -27.38 -6.41 -1.63
C VAL A 607 -28.08 -6.02 -2.93
N ASP A 608 -27.30 -5.77 -3.97
CA ASP A 608 -27.75 -5.54 -5.34
C ASP A 608 -26.77 -6.16 -6.34
N SER A 609 -26.88 -7.47 -6.55
CA SER A 609 -25.94 -8.23 -7.39
C SER A 609 -26.29 -8.25 -8.89
N ARG A 610 -27.02 -7.25 -9.39
CA ARG A 610 -27.40 -7.17 -10.81
C ARG A 610 -26.23 -6.66 -11.66
N ASP A 611 -26.06 -7.23 -12.85
CA ASP A 611 -25.18 -6.64 -13.87
C ASP A 611 -25.83 -5.37 -14.45
N THR A 612 -25.21 -4.22 -14.23
CA THR A 612 -25.66 -2.90 -14.71
C THR A 612 -24.84 -2.39 -15.89
N GLY A 613 -23.97 -3.22 -16.45
CA GLY A 613 -23.09 -2.89 -17.58
C GLY A 613 -21.82 -2.17 -17.16
N ALA A 614 -21.27 -1.37 -18.07
CA ALA A 614 -20.00 -0.69 -17.85
C ALA A 614 -20.11 0.39 -16.76
N TYR A 615 -19.24 0.32 -15.75
CA TYR A 615 -19.09 1.38 -14.75
C TYR A 615 -18.28 2.54 -15.32
N LEU A 616 -18.91 3.70 -15.49
CA LEU A 616 -18.30 4.93 -15.99
C LEU A 616 -18.73 6.11 -15.10
N PRO A 617 -18.09 6.30 -13.93
CA PRO A 617 -18.47 7.35 -13.00
C PRO A 617 -18.13 8.75 -13.57
N GLY A 618 -19.02 9.71 -13.33
CA GLY A 618 -18.78 11.12 -13.64
C GLY A 618 -18.05 11.85 -12.51
N PHE A 619 -17.51 13.04 -12.81
CA PHE A 619 -16.88 13.90 -11.82
C PHE A 619 -17.85 14.33 -10.72
N LYS A 620 -17.35 14.40 -9.48
CA LYS A 620 -18.13 14.85 -8.31
C LYS A 620 -18.12 16.36 -8.13
N ILE A 621 -17.00 16.98 -8.48
CA ILE A 621 -16.77 18.41 -8.32
C ILE A 621 -16.66 19.02 -9.72
N ALA A 622 -17.48 20.03 -10.01
CA ALA A 622 -17.45 20.76 -11.28
C ALA A 622 -16.19 21.64 -11.36
N ASP A 623 -15.77 21.94 -12.58
CA ASP A 623 -14.48 22.57 -12.93
C ASP A 623 -13.26 21.62 -12.79
N ALA A 624 -13.48 20.31 -12.84
CA ALA A 624 -12.44 19.31 -13.05
C ALA A 624 -11.69 19.56 -14.38
N HIS A 625 -10.35 19.47 -14.39
CA HIS A 625 -9.55 19.56 -15.62
C HIS A 625 -9.87 18.37 -16.53
N ALA A 626 -10.83 18.57 -17.44
CA ALA A 626 -11.28 17.56 -18.39
C ALA A 626 -10.32 17.37 -19.58
N GLU A 627 -9.21 18.10 -19.65
CA GLU A 627 -8.47 18.20 -20.92
C GLU A 627 -7.23 17.29 -21.06
N ASP A 628 -6.76 16.57 -20.05
CA ASP A 628 -5.63 15.62 -20.24
C ASP A 628 -5.63 14.36 -19.36
N SER A 629 -6.69 14.08 -18.60
CA SER A 629 -6.78 12.88 -17.75
C SER A 629 -7.63 11.78 -18.41
N GLY A 630 -7.05 10.59 -18.60
CA GLY A 630 -7.73 9.30 -18.89
C GLY A 630 -8.38 9.09 -20.27
N ALA A 631 -8.67 10.14 -21.06
CA ALA A 631 -9.52 10.03 -22.26
C ALA A 631 -8.97 9.14 -23.40
N ALA A 632 -7.68 8.82 -23.42
CA ALA A 632 -7.08 7.96 -24.46
C ALA A 632 -7.41 6.46 -24.31
N ALA A 633 -7.96 6.01 -23.17
CA ALA A 633 -8.21 4.57 -22.92
C ALA A 633 -9.52 4.05 -23.56
N ILE A 634 -10.52 4.91 -23.77
CA ILE A 634 -11.86 4.47 -24.21
C ILE A 634 -11.82 3.88 -25.64
N GLY A 635 -10.93 4.37 -26.51
CA GLY A 635 -10.80 3.88 -27.89
C GLY A 635 -10.11 2.52 -28.02
N LYS A 636 -9.33 2.07 -27.03
CA LYS A 636 -8.62 0.77 -27.07
C LYS A 636 -9.37 -0.36 -26.35
N MET A 637 -10.31 -0.03 -25.45
CA MET A 637 -11.02 -1.04 -24.65
C MET A 637 -11.98 -1.91 -25.46
N VAL A 638 -12.51 -1.46 -26.60
CA VAL A 638 -13.45 -2.27 -27.40
C VAL A 638 -12.81 -3.56 -27.94
N ASN A 639 -11.47 -3.65 -28.04
CA ASN A 639 -10.78 -4.83 -28.57
C ASN A 639 -10.20 -5.80 -27.53
N VAL A 640 -10.12 -5.42 -26.23
CA VAL A 640 -9.47 -6.26 -25.19
C VAL A 640 -10.48 -7.05 -24.35
N TRP A 641 -11.75 -6.64 -24.31
CA TRP A 641 -12.79 -7.34 -23.56
C TRP A 641 -13.15 -8.73 -24.14
N SER A 642 -12.73 -9.03 -25.37
CA SER A 642 -12.87 -10.35 -25.98
C SER A 642 -11.81 -11.38 -25.56
N SER A 643 -10.71 -10.99 -24.89
CA SER A 643 -9.60 -11.92 -24.56
C SER A 643 -9.44 -12.26 -23.08
N VAL A 644 -9.89 -11.42 -22.14
CA VAL A 644 -9.69 -11.67 -20.69
C VAL A 644 -10.84 -12.47 -20.05
N VAL A 645 -12.07 -12.32 -20.55
CA VAL A 645 -13.23 -13.10 -20.06
C VAL A 645 -13.19 -14.56 -20.53
N VAL A 646 -12.43 -14.87 -21.59
CA VAL A 646 -12.28 -16.25 -22.09
C VAL A 646 -11.21 -17.04 -21.32
N GLY A 647 -10.24 -16.38 -20.68
CA GLY A 647 -9.15 -17.05 -19.96
C GLY A 647 -9.55 -17.64 -18.60
N VAL A 648 -10.49 -17.03 -17.89
CA VAL A 648 -10.86 -17.46 -16.52
C VAL A 648 -12.02 -18.48 -16.51
N VAL A 649 -12.87 -18.50 -17.54
CA VAL A 649 -13.97 -19.48 -17.65
C VAL A 649 -13.49 -20.82 -18.24
N ALA A 650 -12.42 -20.84 -19.03
CA ALA A 650 -11.90 -22.09 -19.61
C ALA A 650 -11.18 -23.01 -18.60
N ALA A 651 -10.65 -22.46 -17.50
CA ALA A 651 -9.96 -23.24 -16.47
C ALA A 651 -10.90 -23.95 -15.47
N VAL A 652 -12.18 -23.57 -15.42
CA VAL A 652 -13.19 -24.17 -14.53
C VAL A 652 -14.00 -25.28 -15.23
N LEU A 653 -13.84 -25.47 -16.54
CA LEU A 653 -14.55 -26.49 -17.32
C LEU A 653 -13.67 -27.67 -17.80
N LEU A 654 -12.42 -27.76 -17.36
CA LEU A 654 -11.49 -28.86 -17.68
C LEU A 654 -10.86 -29.53 -16.45
N LEU A 655 -11.60 -29.60 -15.34
CA LEU A 655 -11.36 -30.55 -14.24
C LEU A 655 -12.62 -31.37 -13.94
#